data_AF-A0A1V6RMI1-F1
#
_entry.id   AF-A0A1V6RMI1-F1
#
_cell.length_a   1.000
_cell.length_b   1.000
_cell.length_c   1.000
_cell.angle_alpha   90.00
_cell.angle_beta   90.00
_cell.angle_gamma   90.00
#
_symmetry.space_group_name_H-M   'P 1'
#
loop_
_entity.id
_entity.type
_entity.pdbx_description
1 polymer ?
#
loop_
_entity_poly.entity_id
_entity_poly.type
_entity_poly.pdbx_seq_one_letter_code
_entity_poly.pdbx_strand_id
1 'polypeptide(L)'
;MTMGFDYEIPLPSFLPSPISKTVALLLLFTAAFCFRRIWKPQNSQAPRRTPLHFSRKLTFTPSAVKPIAKESGFQELEFYKSLFFKLQNVEHNPEVLPLARQAILFLLSEALGEYTKRESHHSILSMETFNKAELSQFLQKHQKDVTDRYGQYIVQRDLGGPRQLVRDRQDAEFWLRKIAPLKLVDGAWLGQVNKITLPFALRPIMKKTWQVFTEELGDGNLHQHHVYIYEDLLRTFEPELPSPTTKEILHPRWNFSCIRYWRAAAAQLMIARFSEDFFPEILGFTMHFEMLQLDTMQAAKELPEVGLDPYYFILHVSIDNSHSGHAAMSMECVVDYIRKITEMEGKEAAHIAWRRIQAGYILSEWLGSEGIQTADIPLKLDSMPCDQLESRVGKIFRAKTQAAQGIHAGCKAKIGSRPLDDWLSPSSLLDEKWQPNFLQALTNSKPWIYPGDSNKSRLVKELRWGGKMFGTFTREELTTLQQWIDSLRPHRIPFYFEFVGLSEAAHCQGCRNSNIPDALSGSWNSIDLTDETAPLPHAPQPSIQRGFSAGDLDLPRLLPLWFAQCSLLESFVYAPGRTADPIGCAVVRLLRAQLGFEIEHTVVTGINESHTEEDNGIVGIGLEMIERASLPVPADLEMLLARWPSKFADKMLQLSSKPLQNLGILLGISAALIELQGVIAEAPSAGLLSPESCVHLQVLFRRQYHYSQECQQHISKDGSLLMDYSHGYAMAKSEISDCVKVKMRK
;
A
#
# COMPACT_ATOMS: atom_id res chain seq x y z
N MET A 1 -37.10 -35.44 -13.53
CA MET A 1 -37.04 -35.68 -14.99
C MET A 1 -35.98 -34.76 -15.56
N THR A 2 -34.81 -35.31 -15.84
CA THR A 2 -33.66 -34.64 -16.45
C THR A 2 -33.85 -34.59 -17.97
N MET A 3 -33.94 -33.41 -18.56
CA MET A 3 -33.76 -33.21 -20.00
C MET A 3 -32.51 -32.36 -20.21
N GLY A 4 -31.51 -32.94 -20.86
CA GLY A 4 -30.32 -32.25 -21.34
C GLY A 4 -30.55 -31.63 -22.70
N PHE A 5 -29.91 -30.49 -22.93
CA PHE A 5 -29.75 -29.89 -24.25
C PHE A 5 -28.27 -29.54 -24.41
N ASP A 6 -27.59 -30.32 -25.26
CA ASP A 6 -26.28 -30.00 -25.81
C ASP A 6 -26.45 -29.01 -26.96
N TYR A 7 -25.71 -27.90 -26.92
CA TYR A 7 -25.50 -27.01 -28.07
C TYR A 7 -23.98 -26.82 -28.26
N GLU A 8 -23.45 -27.45 -29.31
CA GLU A 8 -22.08 -27.22 -29.79
C GLU A 8 -22.03 -25.94 -30.64
N ILE A 9 -21.06 -25.06 -30.35
CA ILE A 9 -20.68 -23.90 -31.17
C ILE A 9 -19.37 -24.26 -31.90
N PRO A 10 -19.25 -24.03 -33.23
CA PRO A 10 -18.05 -24.40 -33.98
C PRO A 10 -16.91 -23.38 -33.79
N LEU A 11 -15.76 -23.83 -33.30
CA LEU A 11 -14.51 -23.06 -33.27
C LEU A 11 -13.81 -23.08 -34.66
N PRO A 12 -13.27 -21.95 -35.15
CA PRO A 12 -12.45 -21.95 -36.36
C PRO A 12 -11.10 -22.61 -36.10
N SER A 13 -10.73 -23.55 -36.97
CA SER A 13 -9.49 -24.30 -36.92
C SER A 13 -8.28 -23.45 -37.35
N PHE A 14 -7.51 -22.95 -36.39
CA PHE A 14 -6.09 -22.63 -36.59
C PHE A 14 -5.25 -23.73 -35.93
N LEU A 15 -4.84 -24.73 -36.73
CA LEU A 15 -3.91 -25.76 -36.29
C LEU A 15 -2.46 -25.29 -36.53
N PRO A 16 -1.62 -25.14 -35.48
CA PRO A 16 -0.18 -25.00 -35.66
C PRO A 16 0.44 -26.32 -36.13
N SER A 17 1.58 -26.24 -36.81
CA SER A 17 2.26 -27.37 -37.45
C SER A 17 2.58 -28.52 -36.47
N PRO A 18 2.75 -29.77 -36.96
CA PRO A 18 3.02 -30.94 -36.12
C PRO A 18 4.27 -30.81 -35.22
N ILE A 19 5.21 -29.96 -35.64
CA ILE A 19 6.46 -29.67 -34.92
C ILE A 19 6.16 -28.86 -33.64
N SER A 20 5.21 -27.92 -33.70
CA SER A 20 4.81 -27.10 -32.54
C SER A 20 4.14 -27.93 -31.43
N LYS A 21 3.30 -28.91 -31.80
CA LYS A 21 2.65 -29.80 -30.82
C LYS A 21 3.66 -30.70 -30.10
N THR A 22 4.65 -31.22 -30.84
CA THR A 22 5.68 -32.10 -30.29
C THR A 22 6.61 -31.33 -29.35
N VAL A 23 6.99 -30.10 -29.71
CA VAL A 23 7.80 -29.21 -28.87
C VAL A 23 7.03 -28.79 -27.61
N ALA A 24 5.75 -28.42 -27.73
CA ALA A 24 4.92 -28.08 -26.58
C ALA A 24 4.73 -29.27 -25.62
N LEU A 25 4.53 -30.49 -26.16
CA LEU A 25 4.44 -31.70 -25.34
C LEU A 25 5.76 -31.99 -24.63
N LEU A 26 6.90 -31.85 -25.32
CA LEU A 26 8.23 -32.02 -24.74
C LEU A 26 8.51 -31.00 -23.62
N LEU A 27 8.12 -29.74 -23.80
CA LEU A 27 8.23 -28.68 -22.78
C LEU A 27 7.35 -28.96 -21.56
N LEU A 28 6.12 -29.46 -21.76
CA LEU A 28 5.23 -29.87 -20.67
C LEU A 28 5.77 -31.09 -19.91
N PHE A 29 6.32 -32.08 -20.62
CA PHE A 29 6.91 -33.27 -20.00
C PHE A 29 8.20 -32.95 -19.25
N THR A 30 9.06 -32.06 -19.76
CA THR A 30 10.26 -31.63 -19.05
C THR A 30 9.90 -30.78 -17.82
N ALA A 31 8.94 -29.86 -17.92
CA ALA A 31 8.44 -29.10 -16.77
C ALA A 31 7.87 -30.02 -15.67
N ALA A 32 7.02 -30.99 -16.04
CA ALA A 32 6.45 -31.95 -15.10
C ALA A 32 7.50 -32.89 -14.47
N PHE A 33 8.52 -33.29 -15.25
CA PHE A 33 9.61 -34.14 -14.77
C PHE A 33 10.56 -33.38 -13.84
N CYS A 34 10.87 -32.13 -14.13
CA CYS A 34 11.63 -31.24 -13.25
C CYS A 34 10.87 -30.99 -11.94
N PHE A 35 9.56 -30.71 -11.99
CA PHE A 35 8.71 -30.58 -10.80
C PHE A 35 8.69 -31.85 -9.93
N ARG A 36 8.53 -33.04 -10.54
CA ARG A 36 8.59 -34.32 -9.82
C ARG A 36 9.96 -34.64 -9.20
N ARG A 37 11.05 -34.14 -9.78
CA ARG A 37 12.41 -34.38 -9.26
C ARG A 37 12.74 -33.48 -8.07
N ILE A 38 12.14 -32.28 -8.04
CA ILE A 38 12.14 -31.38 -6.88
C ILE A 38 11.23 -31.94 -5.77
N TRP A 39 10.12 -32.59 -6.14
CA TRP A 39 9.11 -33.10 -5.22
C TRP A 39 9.15 -34.64 -5.11
N LYS A 40 10.22 -35.18 -4.49
CA LYS A 40 10.18 -36.52 -3.91
C LYS A 40 9.96 -36.40 -2.40
N PRO A 41 8.76 -36.70 -1.88
CA PRO A 41 8.58 -36.81 -0.44
C PRO A 41 9.42 -37.99 0.07
N GLN A 42 10.33 -37.73 1.00
CA GLN A 42 10.91 -38.81 1.79
C GLN A 42 9.80 -39.36 2.69
N ASN A 43 9.50 -40.67 2.54
CA ASN A 43 8.58 -41.40 3.41
C ASN A 43 9.00 -41.24 4.88
N SER A 44 8.27 -40.43 5.64
CA SER A 44 8.40 -40.34 7.08
C SER A 44 7.59 -41.45 7.74
N GLN A 45 8.19 -42.64 7.87
CA GLN A 45 7.75 -43.57 8.91
C GLN A 45 8.02 -42.90 10.27
N ALA A 46 6.95 -42.62 11.01
CA ALA A 46 7.02 -42.09 12.37
C ALA A 46 7.78 -43.07 13.29
N PRO A 47 8.87 -42.65 13.98
CA PRO A 47 9.38 -43.42 15.09
C PRO A 47 8.65 -42.99 16.37
N ARG A 48 8.13 -44.01 17.07
CA ARG A 48 7.61 -43.91 18.45
C ARG A 48 8.65 -43.24 19.34
N ARG A 49 8.25 -42.15 19.99
CA ARG A 49 9.04 -41.43 21.00
C ARG A 49 9.19 -42.30 22.26
N THR A 50 10.42 -42.71 22.58
CA THR A 50 10.81 -43.10 23.94
C THR A 50 11.44 -41.91 24.66
N PRO A 51 11.13 -41.65 25.94
CA PRO A 51 11.70 -40.52 26.66
C PRO A 51 13.11 -40.87 27.15
N LEU A 52 14.13 -40.17 26.66
CA LEU A 52 15.46 -40.18 27.26
C LEU A 52 15.67 -38.88 28.03
N HIS A 53 15.60 -39.01 29.35
CA HIS A 53 16.16 -38.06 30.31
C HIS A 53 17.66 -37.91 30.03
N PHE A 54 18.10 -36.69 29.71
CA PHE A 54 19.48 -36.30 29.97
C PHE A 54 19.54 -34.86 30.47
N SER A 55 19.63 -34.73 31.78
CA SER A 55 20.00 -33.47 32.44
C SER A 55 21.48 -33.21 32.19
N ARG A 56 21.80 -32.11 31.50
CA ARG A 56 23.10 -31.46 31.66
C ARG A 56 22.94 -29.95 31.56
N LYS A 57 22.94 -29.30 32.72
CA LYS A 57 23.11 -27.85 32.85
C LYS A 57 24.44 -27.46 32.20
N LEU A 58 24.37 -26.78 31.06
CA LEU A 58 25.47 -25.96 30.54
C LEU A 58 25.05 -24.52 30.69
N THR A 59 25.51 -23.90 31.77
CA THR A 59 25.50 -22.46 31.99
C THR A 59 26.34 -21.80 30.91
N PHE A 60 25.69 -21.22 29.91
CA PHE A 60 26.33 -20.29 28.98
C PHE A 60 26.30 -18.89 29.60
N THR A 61 27.43 -18.43 30.09
CA THR A 61 27.65 -17.02 30.42
C THR A 61 27.73 -16.22 29.10
N PRO A 62 26.91 -15.17 28.91
CA PRO A 62 27.01 -14.35 27.72
C PRO A 62 28.35 -13.60 27.77
N SER A 63 29.24 -13.88 26.82
CA SER A 63 30.34 -12.97 26.53
C SER A 63 29.71 -11.69 26.00
N ALA A 64 29.81 -10.61 26.79
CA ALA A 64 29.35 -9.28 26.43
C ALA A 64 30.14 -8.74 25.24
N VAL A 65 29.71 -9.09 24.03
CA VAL A 65 30.06 -8.33 22.83
C VAL A 65 29.25 -7.04 22.91
N LYS A 66 29.89 -5.93 23.29
CA LYS A 66 29.32 -4.59 23.14
C LYS A 66 29.05 -4.36 21.65
N PRO A 67 27.81 -4.18 21.20
CA PRO A 67 27.56 -3.72 19.84
C PRO A 67 27.78 -2.20 19.86
N ILE A 68 28.90 -1.75 19.34
CA ILE A 68 29.01 -0.35 18.88
C ILE A 68 28.33 -0.32 17.50
N ALA A 69 27.00 -0.52 17.47
CA ALA A 69 26.21 -0.06 16.35
C ALA A 69 26.35 1.47 16.37
N LYS A 70 26.73 2.09 15.23
CA LYS A 70 26.64 3.55 15.11
C LYS A 70 25.22 3.93 15.50
N GLU A 71 25.07 4.81 16.48
CA GLU A 71 23.81 5.21 17.11
C GLU A 71 22.71 5.56 16.07
N SER A 72 23.12 6.07 14.90
CA SER A 72 22.26 6.36 13.75
C SER A 72 21.56 5.14 13.14
N GLY A 73 22.26 4.00 12.98
CA GLY A 73 21.68 2.80 12.35
C GLY A 73 20.65 2.10 13.25
N PHE A 74 20.82 2.19 14.57
CA PHE A 74 19.82 1.71 15.53
C PHE A 74 18.56 2.58 15.51
N GLN A 75 18.72 3.91 15.47
CA GLN A 75 17.58 4.85 15.37
C GLN A 75 16.77 4.64 14.10
N GLU A 76 17.42 4.44 12.95
CA GLU A 76 16.77 4.18 11.67
C GLU A 76 16.01 2.83 11.67
N LEU A 77 16.58 1.78 12.26
CA LEU A 77 15.90 0.48 12.41
C LEU A 77 14.61 0.61 13.24
N GLU A 78 14.71 1.25 14.41
CA GLU A 78 13.55 1.42 15.30
C GLU A 78 12.48 2.35 14.69
N PHE A 79 12.90 3.32 13.88
CA PHE A 79 11.99 4.16 13.09
C PHE A 79 11.14 3.32 12.12
N TYR A 80 11.76 2.48 11.29
CA TYR A 80 11.01 1.66 10.33
C TYR A 80 10.17 0.57 11.00
N LYS A 81 10.64 -0.01 12.11
CA LYS A 81 9.82 -0.90 12.96
C LYS A 81 8.56 -0.22 13.49
N SER A 82 8.72 1.01 13.98
CA SER A 82 7.58 1.82 14.44
C SER A 82 6.61 2.09 13.29
N LEU A 83 7.10 2.52 12.12
CA LEU A 83 6.26 2.73 10.94
C LEU A 83 5.52 1.46 10.52
N PHE A 84 6.22 0.32 10.45
CA PHE A 84 5.64 -0.96 10.06
C PHE A 84 4.42 -1.33 10.91
N PHE A 85 4.52 -1.23 12.23
CA PHE A 85 3.40 -1.53 13.12
C PHE A 85 2.28 -0.47 13.01
N LYS A 86 2.64 0.82 13.07
CA LYS A 86 1.66 1.91 13.06
C LYS A 86 0.87 1.96 11.74
N LEU A 87 1.53 1.74 10.61
CA LEU A 87 0.88 1.74 9.29
C LEU A 87 -0.08 0.56 9.11
N GLN A 88 0.20 -0.60 9.70
CA GLN A 88 -0.76 -1.71 9.74
C GLN A 88 -1.89 -1.50 10.76
N ASN A 89 -1.83 -0.46 11.61
CA ASN A 89 -2.77 -0.15 12.68
C ASN A 89 -3.19 1.33 12.67
N VAL A 90 -3.45 1.90 11.49
CA VAL A 90 -3.65 3.36 11.35
C VAL A 90 -4.90 3.87 12.08
N GLU A 91 -5.94 3.05 12.23
CA GLU A 91 -7.13 3.44 13.01
C GLU A 91 -6.81 3.84 14.46
N HIS A 92 -5.73 3.27 15.01
CA HIS A 92 -5.22 3.58 16.35
C HIS A 92 -4.00 4.51 16.34
N ASN A 93 -3.45 4.81 15.16
CA ASN A 93 -2.24 5.62 14.99
C ASN A 93 -2.37 6.61 13.81
N PRO A 94 -3.43 7.42 13.71
CA PRO A 94 -3.66 8.30 12.56
C PRO A 94 -2.54 9.34 12.38
N GLU A 95 -1.84 9.70 13.45
CA GLU A 95 -0.74 10.66 13.45
C GLU A 95 0.49 10.18 12.66
N VAL A 96 0.55 8.89 12.29
CA VAL A 96 1.64 8.35 11.48
C VAL A 96 1.59 8.83 10.03
N LEU A 97 0.41 9.21 9.50
CA LEU A 97 0.22 9.47 8.08
C LEU A 97 1.07 10.65 7.56
N PRO A 98 1.10 11.83 8.20
CA PRO A 98 1.96 12.92 7.71
C PRO A 98 3.45 12.54 7.68
N LEU A 99 3.92 11.81 8.69
CA LEU A 99 5.29 11.32 8.76
C LEU A 99 5.59 10.29 7.67
N ALA A 100 4.67 9.35 7.45
CA ALA A 100 4.76 8.35 6.39
C ALA A 100 4.86 8.99 5.00
N ARG A 101 4.07 10.04 4.74
CA ARG A 101 4.11 10.80 3.49
C ARG A 101 5.47 11.46 3.27
N GLN A 102 6.02 12.12 4.29
CA GLN A 102 7.35 12.73 4.18
C GLN A 102 8.44 11.68 3.98
N ALA A 103 8.35 10.54 4.68
CA ALA A 103 9.30 9.46 4.59
C ALA A 103 9.29 8.81 3.19
N ILE A 104 8.13 8.55 2.57
CA ILE A 104 8.09 7.97 1.22
C ILE A 104 8.64 8.93 0.16
N LEU A 105 8.34 10.23 0.25
CA LEU A 105 8.91 11.25 -0.64
C LEU A 105 10.43 11.34 -0.47
N PHE A 106 10.92 11.26 0.77
CA PHE A 106 12.35 11.20 1.04
C PHE A 106 13.00 9.98 0.39
N LEU A 107 12.40 8.78 0.51
CA LEU A 107 12.94 7.57 -0.11
C LEU A 107 12.95 7.66 -1.64
N LEU A 108 11.90 8.21 -2.26
CA LEU A 108 11.86 8.46 -3.71
C LEU A 108 12.99 9.39 -4.14
N SER A 109 13.18 10.51 -3.43
CA SER A 109 14.26 11.45 -3.72
C SER A 109 15.66 10.84 -3.56
N GLU A 110 15.90 10.04 -2.51
CA GLU A 110 17.19 9.38 -2.32
C GLU A 110 17.46 8.35 -3.41
N ALA A 111 16.47 7.51 -3.73
CA ALA A 111 16.59 6.51 -4.78
C ALA A 111 16.89 7.15 -6.14
N LEU A 112 16.10 8.15 -6.53
CA LEU A 112 16.33 8.91 -7.76
C LEU A 112 17.69 9.63 -7.75
N GLY A 113 18.05 10.28 -6.63
CA GLY A 113 19.28 11.04 -6.50
C GLY A 113 20.55 10.17 -6.58
N GLU A 114 20.45 8.90 -6.20
CA GLU A 114 21.51 7.90 -6.41
C GLU A 114 21.53 7.42 -7.85
N TYR A 115 20.39 7.00 -8.40
CA TYR A 115 20.31 6.40 -9.73
C TYR A 115 20.63 7.37 -10.87
N THR A 116 20.23 8.64 -10.75
CA THR A 116 20.56 9.69 -11.73
C THR A 116 22.04 10.04 -11.80
N LYS A 117 22.81 9.74 -10.75
CA LYS A 117 24.27 9.93 -10.72
C LYS A 117 25.05 8.72 -11.21
N ARG A 118 24.40 7.56 -11.37
CA ARG A 118 25.07 6.36 -11.89
C ARG A 118 25.37 6.58 -13.36
N GLU A 119 26.60 6.36 -13.78
CA GLU A 119 27.03 6.44 -15.19
C GLU A 119 26.46 5.31 -16.07
N SER A 120 25.58 4.46 -15.53
CA SER A 120 25.10 3.25 -16.19
C SER A 120 23.89 3.50 -17.10
N HIS A 121 24.02 3.14 -18.37
CA HIS A 121 22.93 3.12 -19.36
C HIS A 121 21.97 1.93 -19.20
N HIS A 122 21.94 1.25 -18.05
CA HIS A 122 21.10 0.06 -17.81
C HIS A 122 19.95 0.29 -16.84
N SER A 123 19.66 1.55 -16.51
CA SER A 123 18.52 1.95 -15.69
C SER A 123 17.29 2.23 -16.54
N ILE A 124 16.08 2.03 -16.00
CA ILE A 124 14.82 2.46 -16.64
C ILE A 124 14.84 3.96 -17.00
N LEU A 125 15.64 4.75 -16.29
CA LEU A 125 15.83 6.18 -16.53
C LEU A 125 16.43 6.52 -17.91
N SER A 126 17.05 5.55 -18.60
CA SER A 126 17.55 5.77 -19.97
C SER A 126 16.42 5.95 -20.98
N MET A 127 15.20 5.52 -20.66
CA MET A 127 14.02 5.72 -21.50
C MET A 127 13.37 7.06 -21.14
N GLU A 128 13.87 8.15 -21.71
CA GLU A 128 13.36 9.51 -21.40
C GLU A 128 11.87 9.66 -21.77
N THR A 129 11.46 9.04 -22.88
CA THR A 129 10.06 9.02 -23.30
C THR A 129 9.52 7.59 -23.28
N PHE A 130 8.24 7.45 -23.01
CA PHE A 130 7.60 6.13 -22.98
C PHE A 130 7.59 5.50 -24.37
N ASN A 131 8.11 4.27 -24.46
CA ASN A 131 8.01 3.43 -25.65
C ASN A 131 7.74 1.98 -25.21
N LYS A 132 6.61 1.41 -25.65
CA LYS A 132 6.19 0.04 -25.31
C LYS A 132 7.23 -1.01 -25.72
N ALA A 133 7.81 -0.89 -26.91
CA ALA A 133 8.75 -1.87 -27.44
C ALA A 133 10.08 -1.82 -26.67
N GLU A 134 10.57 -0.61 -26.37
CA GLU A 134 11.78 -0.43 -25.56
C GLU A 134 11.59 -0.96 -24.13
N LEU A 135 10.44 -0.67 -23.51
CA LEU A 135 10.09 -1.21 -22.19
C LEU A 135 10.07 -2.75 -22.21
N SER A 136 9.43 -3.35 -23.22
CA SER A 136 9.38 -4.81 -23.39
C SER A 136 10.79 -5.40 -23.47
N GLN A 137 11.68 -4.81 -24.26
CA GLN A 137 13.05 -5.28 -24.43
C GLN A 137 13.87 -5.11 -23.14
N PHE A 138 13.67 -4.01 -22.43
CA PHE A 138 14.30 -3.74 -21.15
C PHE A 138 13.96 -4.83 -20.11
N LEU A 139 12.67 -5.15 -19.94
CA LEU A 139 12.22 -6.18 -18.99
C LEU A 139 12.68 -7.59 -19.40
N GLN A 140 12.62 -7.92 -20.70
CA GLN A 140 13.12 -9.21 -21.22
C GLN A 140 14.63 -9.38 -21.00
N LYS A 141 15.41 -8.29 -21.15
CA LYS A 141 16.85 -8.31 -20.91
C LYS A 141 17.17 -8.62 -19.45
N HIS A 142 16.44 -8.02 -18.50
CA HIS A 142 16.60 -8.33 -17.08
C HIS A 142 16.32 -9.80 -16.78
N GLN A 143 15.17 -10.31 -17.26
CA GLN A 143 14.83 -11.72 -17.06
C GLN A 143 15.89 -12.65 -17.64
N LYS A 144 16.42 -12.31 -18.82
CA LYS A 144 17.51 -13.05 -19.44
C LYS A 144 18.77 -13.05 -18.58
N ASP A 145 19.20 -11.90 -18.04
CA ASP A 145 20.37 -11.83 -17.15
C ASP A 145 20.19 -12.72 -15.92
N VAL A 146 19.03 -12.63 -15.26
CA VAL A 146 18.71 -13.41 -14.06
C VAL A 146 18.69 -14.91 -14.36
N THR A 147 18.09 -15.33 -15.47
CA THR A 147 18.03 -16.75 -15.87
C THR A 147 19.39 -17.29 -16.35
N ASP A 148 20.19 -16.49 -17.06
CA ASP A 148 21.56 -16.86 -17.46
C ASP A 148 22.45 -17.05 -16.21
N ARG A 149 22.36 -16.14 -15.22
CA ARG A 149 23.06 -16.25 -13.93
C ARG A 149 22.62 -17.47 -13.13
N TYR A 150 21.31 -17.76 -13.11
CA TYR A 150 20.81 -18.98 -12.47
C TYR A 150 21.31 -20.24 -13.17
N GLY A 151 21.34 -20.25 -14.52
CA GLY A 151 21.93 -21.34 -15.29
C GLY A 151 23.40 -21.58 -14.95
N GLN A 152 24.19 -20.51 -14.83
CA GLN A 152 25.58 -20.59 -14.36
C GLN A 152 25.66 -21.15 -12.94
N TYR A 153 24.81 -20.68 -12.02
CA TYR A 153 24.72 -21.19 -10.66
C TYR A 153 24.44 -22.70 -10.64
N ILE A 154 23.50 -23.19 -11.45
CA ILE A 154 23.19 -24.63 -11.53
C ILE A 154 24.37 -25.43 -12.07
N VAL A 155 25.05 -24.97 -13.12
CA VAL A 155 26.28 -25.63 -13.62
C VAL A 155 27.33 -25.75 -12.52
N GLN A 156 27.53 -24.69 -11.72
CA GLN A 156 28.47 -24.73 -10.60
C GLN A 156 28.02 -25.71 -9.51
N ARG A 157 26.72 -25.81 -9.22
CA ARG A 157 26.17 -26.77 -8.25
C ARG A 157 26.36 -28.21 -8.72
N ASP A 158 26.15 -28.49 -10.01
CA ASP A 158 26.34 -29.81 -10.61
C ASP A 158 27.82 -30.26 -10.58
N LEU A 159 28.76 -29.31 -10.61
CA LEU A 159 30.19 -29.54 -10.43
C LEU A 159 30.63 -29.68 -8.95
N GLY A 160 29.69 -29.72 -8.02
CA GLY A 160 29.97 -29.84 -6.58
C GLY A 160 30.25 -28.51 -5.87
N GLY A 161 30.02 -27.37 -6.53
CA GLY A 161 30.09 -26.05 -5.89
C GLY A 161 29.07 -25.90 -4.76
N PRO A 162 29.33 -25.05 -3.74
CA PRO A 162 28.46 -24.94 -2.57
C PRO A 162 27.14 -24.22 -2.87
N ARG A 163 26.19 -24.32 -1.94
CA ARG A 163 25.04 -23.41 -1.87
C ARG A 163 25.52 -21.96 -1.73
N GLN A 164 24.83 -21.04 -2.39
CA GLN A 164 25.19 -19.62 -2.43
C GLN A 164 24.30 -18.76 -1.53
N LEU A 165 23.05 -19.17 -1.28
CA LEU A 165 22.12 -18.39 -0.46
C LEU A 165 22.19 -18.81 1.01
N VAL A 166 22.15 -20.12 1.30
CA VAL A 166 22.14 -20.66 2.67
C VAL A 166 23.13 -21.80 2.84
N ARG A 167 23.91 -21.81 3.92
CA ARG A 167 24.94 -22.83 4.19
C ARG A 167 24.44 -24.09 4.86
N ASP A 168 23.46 -23.97 5.76
CA ASP A 168 22.85 -25.06 6.51
C ASP A 168 21.45 -24.65 6.99
N ARG A 169 20.78 -25.51 7.77
CA ARG A 169 19.44 -25.23 8.26
C ARG A 169 19.39 -23.99 9.18
N GLN A 170 20.36 -23.81 10.08
CA GLN A 170 20.36 -22.68 11.00
C GLN A 170 20.57 -21.36 10.25
N ASP A 171 21.45 -21.38 9.25
CA ASP A 171 21.70 -20.26 8.34
C ASP A 171 20.43 -19.90 7.53
N ALA A 172 19.69 -20.91 7.08
CA ALA A 172 18.41 -20.72 6.39
C ALA A 172 17.31 -20.16 7.31
N GLU A 173 17.15 -20.70 8.52
CA GLU A 173 16.21 -20.18 9.52
C GLU A 173 16.56 -18.74 9.91
N PHE A 174 17.85 -18.39 9.99
CA PHE A 174 18.29 -17.02 10.21
C PHE A 174 17.96 -16.11 9.02
N TRP A 175 18.24 -16.56 7.79
CA TRP A 175 17.93 -15.80 6.57
C TRP A 175 16.42 -15.57 6.41
N LEU A 176 15.59 -16.59 6.65
CA LEU A 176 14.13 -16.44 6.61
C LEU A 176 13.65 -15.40 7.64
N ARG A 177 14.12 -15.45 8.90
CA ARG A 177 13.81 -14.39 9.87
C ARG A 177 14.27 -13.01 9.41
N LYS A 178 15.44 -12.92 8.79
CA LYS A 178 16.01 -11.66 8.30
C LYS A 178 15.08 -10.98 7.28
N ILE A 179 14.48 -11.74 6.37
CA ILE A 179 13.62 -11.21 5.28
C ILE A 179 12.14 -11.10 5.67
N ALA A 180 11.75 -11.71 6.80
CA ALA A 180 10.35 -11.83 7.23
C ALA A 180 9.56 -10.52 7.23
N PRO A 181 10.07 -9.36 7.70
CA PRO A 181 9.30 -8.12 7.68
C PRO A 181 8.76 -7.76 6.29
N LEU A 182 9.53 -8.03 5.22
CA LEU A 182 9.10 -7.76 3.85
C LEU A 182 8.06 -8.78 3.38
N LYS A 183 8.25 -10.07 3.69
CA LYS A 183 7.36 -11.14 3.21
C LYS A 183 6.03 -11.21 3.97
N LEU A 184 5.98 -10.68 5.18
CA LEU A 184 4.75 -10.60 5.98
C LEU A 184 3.81 -9.46 5.57
N VAL A 185 4.23 -8.61 4.63
CA VAL A 185 3.40 -7.54 4.04
C VAL A 185 3.28 -7.68 2.52
N ASP A 186 3.46 -8.89 2.00
CA ASP A 186 3.43 -9.13 0.56
C ASP A 186 2.11 -8.66 -0.08
N GLY A 187 2.21 -7.99 -1.21
CA GLY A 187 1.10 -7.29 -1.87
C GLY A 187 0.70 -5.93 -1.26
N ALA A 188 1.21 -5.52 -0.09
CA ALA A 188 0.65 -4.36 0.65
C ALA A 188 0.67 -3.04 -0.14
N TRP A 189 1.61 -2.84 -1.07
CA TRP A 189 1.69 -1.61 -1.89
C TRP A 189 0.48 -1.41 -2.81
N LEU A 190 -0.30 -2.45 -3.07
CA LEU A 190 -1.51 -2.43 -3.89
C LEU A 190 -2.81 -2.36 -3.08
N GLY A 191 -2.74 -2.49 -1.76
CA GLY A 191 -3.90 -2.72 -0.89
C GLY A 191 -4.91 -1.58 -0.81
N GLN A 192 -4.67 -0.44 -1.49
CA GLN A 192 -5.60 0.69 -1.60
C GLN A 192 -5.76 1.22 -3.04
N VAL A 193 -5.43 0.41 -4.05
CA VAL A 193 -5.56 0.80 -5.48
C VAL A 193 -7.01 0.71 -6.00
N ASN A 194 -7.90 -0.02 -5.32
CA ASN A 194 -9.27 -0.27 -5.76
C ASN A 194 -10.32 0.73 -5.23
N LYS A 195 -9.89 1.80 -4.55
CA LYS A 195 -10.79 2.73 -3.85
C LYS A 195 -11.86 3.34 -4.75
N ILE A 196 -13.08 3.50 -4.23
CA ILE A 196 -14.17 4.18 -4.93
C ILE A 196 -13.93 5.69 -5.12
N THR A 197 -13.07 6.29 -4.30
CA THR A 197 -12.69 7.72 -4.38
C THR A 197 -11.82 8.03 -5.60
N LEU A 198 -11.24 7.00 -6.24
CA LEU A 198 -10.41 7.17 -7.43
C LEU A 198 -11.27 7.42 -8.69
N PRO A 199 -10.74 8.15 -9.71
CA PRO A 199 -11.49 8.50 -10.91
C PRO A 199 -12.09 7.28 -11.63
N PHE A 200 -13.37 7.38 -12.01
CA PHE A 200 -14.10 6.28 -12.66
C PHE A 200 -13.47 5.87 -13.99
N ALA A 201 -12.90 6.83 -14.72
CA ALA A 201 -12.22 6.59 -15.99
C ALA A 201 -10.96 5.70 -15.86
N LEU A 202 -10.37 5.57 -14.67
CA LEU A 202 -9.18 4.74 -14.43
C LEU A 202 -9.51 3.36 -13.84
N ARG A 203 -10.78 3.07 -13.53
CA ARG A 203 -11.18 1.82 -12.87
C ARG A 203 -10.78 0.55 -13.60
N PRO A 204 -10.86 0.45 -14.95
CA PRO A 204 -10.36 -0.73 -15.64
C PRO A 204 -8.89 -1.00 -15.35
N ILE A 205 -8.04 0.04 -15.36
CA ILE A 205 -6.60 -0.09 -15.07
C ILE A 205 -6.36 -0.44 -13.60
N MET A 206 -7.11 0.17 -12.68
CA MET A 206 -7.03 -0.11 -11.24
C MET A 206 -7.45 -1.55 -10.94
N LYS A 207 -8.51 -2.06 -11.59
CA LYS A 207 -8.94 -3.45 -11.49
C LYS A 207 -7.83 -4.39 -11.95
N LYS A 208 -7.23 -4.17 -13.12
CA LYS A 208 -6.10 -4.99 -13.60
C LYS A 208 -4.91 -4.96 -12.63
N THR A 209 -4.60 -3.79 -12.08
CA THR A 209 -3.52 -3.62 -11.09
C THR A 209 -3.85 -4.35 -9.78
N TRP A 210 -5.11 -4.33 -9.36
CA TRP A 210 -5.59 -4.98 -8.15
C TRP A 210 -5.76 -6.49 -8.30
N GLN A 211 -5.82 -7.04 -9.52
CA GLN A 211 -5.75 -8.50 -9.74
C GLN A 211 -4.45 -9.08 -9.18
N VAL A 212 -3.32 -8.41 -9.39
CA VAL A 212 -2.03 -8.82 -8.80
C VAL A 212 -2.18 -8.91 -7.28
N PHE A 213 -2.79 -7.90 -6.67
CA PHE A 213 -3.02 -7.90 -5.21
C PHE A 213 -3.89 -9.06 -4.74
N THR A 214 -5.01 -9.33 -5.40
CA THR A 214 -5.89 -10.42 -4.97
C THR A 214 -5.22 -11.78 -5.14
N GLU A 215 -4.42 -11.99 -6.19
CA GLU A 215 -3.63 -13.21 -6.39
C GLU A 215 -2.60 -13.38 -5.25
N GLU A 216 -1.95 -12.30 -4.79
CA GLU A 216 -1.09 -12.30 -3.58
C GLU A 216 -1.85 -12.68 -2.29
N LEU A 217 -3.13 -12.30 -2.20
CA LEU A 217 -4.04 -12.71 -1.13
C LEU A 217 -4.67 -14.10 -1.36
N GLY A 218 -4.22 -14.84 -2.38
CA GLY A 218 -4.71 -16.16 -2.76
C GLY A 218 -6.12 -16.15 -3.32
N ASP A 219 -6.60 -15.03 -3.87
CA ASP A 219 -7.99 -14.76 -4.26
C ASP A 219 -9.01 -15.06 -3.15
N GLY A 220 -8.56 -14.89 -1.90
CA GLY A 220 -9.33 -15.24 -0.71
C GLY A 220 -9.26 -16.72 -0.34
N ASN A 221 -8.43 -17.54 -0.97
CA ASN A 221 -8.13 -18.89 -0.49
C ASN A 221 -6.96 -18.85 0.50
N LEU A 222 -7.24 -19.18 1.77
CA LEU A 222 -6.26 -19.14 2.85
C LEU A 222 -4.99 -19.95 2.55
N HIS A 223 -5.11 -21.10 1.89
CA HIS A 223 -3.97 -21.97 1.57
C HIS A 223 -3.16 -21.49 0.36
N GLN A 224 -3.67 -20.49 -0.36
CA GLN A 224 -2.96 -19.81 -1.45
C GLN A 224 -2.49 -18.41 -1.03
N HIS A 225 -2.88 -17.93 0.15
CA HIS A 225 -2.53 -16.60 0.63
C HIS A 225 -1.03 -16.51 0.99
N HIS A 226 -0.30 -15.58 0.37
CA HIS A 226 1.16 -15.56 0.43
C HIS A 226 1.70 -15.35 1.85
N VAL A 227 1.13 -14.38 2.58
CA VAL A 227 1.48 -14.18 4.00
C VAL A 227 1.22 -15.43 4.84
N TYR A 228 0.08 -16.11 4.66
CA TYR A 228 -0.23 -17.34 5.40
C TYR A 228 0.79 -18.46 5.11
N ILE A 229 1.13 -18.67 3.83
CA ILE A 229 2.13 -19.66 3.40
C ILE A 229 3.49 -19.35 4.04
N TYR A 230 3.89 -18.08 4.04
CA TYR A 230 5.16 -17.67 4.61
C TYR A 230 5.19 -17.80 6.15
N GLU A 231 4.12 -17.41 6.83
CA GLU A 231 3.98 -17.65 8.28
C GLU A 231 4.03 -19.14 8.61
N ASP A 232 3.43 -20.00 7.80
CA ASP A 232 3.46 -21.45 8.01
C ASP A 232 4.89 -22.01 7.94
N LEU A 233 5.67 -21.54 6.96
CA LEU A 233 7.10 -21.83 6.88
C LEU A 233 7.85 -21.38 8.14
N LEU A 234 7.62 -20.15 8.62
CA LEU A 234 8.26 -19.65 9.84
C LEU A 234 7.86 -20.44 11.09
N ARG A 235 6.59 -20.85 11.21
CA ARG A 235 6.08 -21.64 12.35
C ARG A 235 6.79 -22.98 12.53
N THR A 236 7.46 -23.50 11.49
CA THR A 236 8.24 -24.75 11.60
C THR A 236 9.46 -24.65 12.52
N PHE A 237 9.97 -23.44 12.78
CA PHE A 237 11.11 -23.19 13.67
C PHE A 237 10.90 -22.02 14.64
N GLU A 238 9.83 -21.21 14.47
CA GLU A 238 9.36 -20.18 15.41
C GLU A 238 7.85 -20.39 15.72
N PRO A 239 7.44 -21.41 16.49
CA PRO A 239 6.03 -21.75 16.69
C PRO A 239 5.19 -20.68 17.39
N GLU A 240 5.84 -19.78 18.13
CA GLU A 240 5.21 -18.68 18.88
C GLU A 240 5.16 -17.37 18.08
N LEU A 241 5.52 -17.37 16.79
CA LEU A 241 5.57 -16.16 15.96
C LEU A 241 4.20 -15.46 15.99
N PRO A 242 4.14 -14.17 16.41
CA PRO A 242 2.90 -13.43 16.48
C PRO A 242 2.50 -12.96 15.09
N SER A 243 1.22 -12.57 14.93
CA SER A 243 0.76 -11.95 13.69
C SER A 243 1.56 -10.68 13.38
N PRO A 244 1.89 -10.40 12.11
CA PRO A 244 2.63 -9.20 11.69
C PRO A 244 1.91 -7.89 12.01
N THR A 245 0.62 -7.96 12.30
CA THR A 245 -0.22 -6.80 12.61
C THR A 245 -0.22 -6.44 14.09
N THR A 246 0.38 -7.28 14.94
CA THR A 246 0.43 -7.11 16.39
C THR A 246 1.73 -6.44 16.84
N LYS A 247 1.77 -5.87 18.05
CA LYS A 247 2.97 -5.15 18.53
C LYS A 247 4.11 -6.10 18.89
N GLU A 248 3.75 -7.34 19.22
CA GLU A 248 4.62 -8.43 19.63
C GLU A 248 5.66 -8.78 18.56
N ILE A 249 5.35 -8.54 17.27
CA ILE A 249 6.26 -8.77 16.14
C ILE A 249 7.52 -7.88 16.21
N LEU A 250 7.45 -6.75 16.92
CA LEU A 250 8.57 -5.82 17.09
C LEU A 250 9.56 -6.28 18.17
N HIS A 251 9.20 -7.29 18.96
CA HIS A 251 10.01 -7.70 20.11
C HIS A 251 11.40 -8.19 19.66
N PRO A 252 12.50 -7.73 20.29
CA PRO A 252 13.87 -8.08 19.86
C PRO A 252 14.18 -9.58 19.81
N ARG A 253 13.40 -10.42 20.51
CA ARG A 253 13.55 -11.89 20.53
C ARG A 253 13.51 -12.52 19.14
N TRP A 254 12.71 -11.95 18.22
CA TRP A 254 12.55 -12.48 16.86
C TRP A 254 13.78 -12.25 15.97
N ASN A 255 14.70 -11.39 16.43
CA ASN A 255 15.96 -11.09 15.77
C ASN A 255 15.82 -10.58 14.32
N PHE A 256 14.73 -9.86 14.03
CA PHE A 256 14.53 -9.12 12.80
C PHE A 256 15.40 -7.86 12.81
N SER A 257 16.71 -8.01 12.64
CA SER A 257 17.69 -6.92 12.83
C SER A 257 18.10 -6.23 11.52
N CYS A 258 17.65 -6.71 10.36
CA CYS A 258 18.09 -6.17 9.08
C CYS A 258 17.24 -4.98 8.63
N ILE A 259 17.82 -3.80 8.74
CA ILE A 259 17.19 -2.52 8.38
C ILE A 259 16.68 -2.46 6.94
N ARG A 260 17.34 -3.14 6.00
CA ARG A 260 16.93 -3.20 4.58
C ARG A 260 15.49 -3.71 4.44
N TYR A 261 15.14 -4.81 5.10
CA TYR A 261 13.82 -5.42 4.97
C TYR A 261 12.74 -4.65 5.74
N TRP A 262 13.08 -4.04 6.88
CA TRP A 262 12.16 -3.14 7.57
C TRP A 262 11.85 -1.88 6.76
N ARG A 263 12.86 -1.27 6.13
CA ARG A 263 12.71 -0.13 5.24
C ARG A 263 11.86 -0.47 4.02
N ALA A 264 12.12 -1.62 3.38
CA ALA A 264 11.32 -2.10 2.25
C ALA A 264 9.86 -2.38 2.63
N ALA A 265 9.62 -3.08 3.75
CA ALA A 265 8.28 -3.36 4.25
C ALA A 265 7.51 -2.07 4.60
N ALA A 266 8.16 -1.14 5.29
CA ALA A 266 7.58 0.15 5.59
C ALA A 266 7.28 0.95 4.31
N ALA A 267 8.15 0.91 3.29
CA ALA A 267 7.92 1.61 2.03
C ALA A 267 6.68 1.10 1.28
N GLN A 268 6.47 -0.22 1.22
CA GLN A 268 5.25 -0.81 0.64
C GLN A 268 3.99 -0.33 1.38
N LEU A 269 4.01 -0.35 2.72
CA LEU A 269 2.90 0.15 3.52
C LEU A 269 2.68 1.66 3.33
N MET A 270 3.75 2.46 3.25
CA MET A 270 3.66 3.92 3.09
C MET A 270 3.06 4.33 1.75
N ILE A 271 3.56 3.78 0.64
CA ILE A 271 3.12 4.19 -0.70
C ILE A 271 1.64 3.87 -0.92
N ALA A 272 1.16 2.72 -0.42
CA ALA A 272 -0.25 2.33 -0.52
C ALA A 272 -1.20 3.31 0.19
N ARG A 273 -0.81 3.94 1.30
CA ARG A 273 -1.68 4.87 2.05
C ARG A 273 -2.09 6.09 1.25
N PHE A 274 -1.36 6.39 0.18
CA PHE A 274 -1.52 7.59 -0.62
C PHE A 274 -1.73 7.23 -2.09
N SER A 275 -2.42 6.12 -2.38
CA SER A 275 -2.63 5.61 -3.75
C SER A 275 -3.23 6.65 -4.70
N GLU A 276 -4.12 7.53 -4.23
CA GLU A 276 -4.67 8.66 -5.01
C GLU A 276 -3.57 9.59 -5.54
N ASP A 277 -2.56 9.86 -4.70
CA ASP A 277 -1.45 10.73 -5.03
C ASP A 277 -0.29 9.98 -5.67
N PHE A 278 -0.16 8.66 -5.49
CA PHE A 278 1.01 7.88 -5.91
C PHE A 278 0.68 6.72 -6.87
N PHE A 279 -0.49 6.72 -7.52
CA PHE A 279 -0.89 5.63 -8.40
C PHE A 279 0.15 5.32 -9.51
N PRO A 280 0.73 6.31 -10.22
CA PRO A 280 1.80 6.05 -11.20
C PRO A 280 3.05 5.42 -10.58
N GLU A 281 3.48 5.86 -9.40
CA GLU A 281 4.61 5.29 -8.68
C GLU A 281 4.31 3.85 -8.25
N ILE A 282 3.07 3.55 -7.84
CA ILE A 282 2.63 2.19 -7.51
C ILE A 282 2.72 1.29 -8.75
N LEU A 283 2.32 1.75 -9.93
CA LEU A 283 2.46 1.00 -11.19
C LEU A 283 3.94 0.67 -11.48
N GLY A 284 4.82 1.67 -11.36
CA GLY A 284 6.25 1.47 -11.52
C GLY A 284 6.87 0.54 -10.49
N PHE A 285 6.47 0.69 -9.22
CA PHE A 285 6.91 -0.14 -8.12
C PHE A 285 6.55 -1.61 -8.37
N THR A 286 5.29 -1.86 -8.77
CA THR A 286 4.78 -3.20 -9.10
C THR A 286 5.57 -3.79 -10.26
N MET A 287 5.80 -3.03 -11.32
CA MET A 287 6.55 -3.50 -12.49
C MET A 287 7.96 -3.99 -12.16
N HIS A 288 8.67 -3.36 -11.22
CA HIS A 288 9.95 -3.88 -10.73
C HIS A 288 9.78 -5.04 -9.74
N PHE A 289 8.85 -4.92 -8.80
CA PHE A 289 8.73 -5.87 -7.68
C PHE A 289 8.36 -7.27 -8.17
N GLU A 290 7.49 -7.35 -9.17
CA GLU A 290 7.05 -8.60 -9.82
C GLU A 290 8.09 -9.20 -10.78
N MET A 291 9.30 -8.63 -10.89
CA MET A 291 10.35 -9.20 -11.73
C MET A 291 11.06 -10.35 -11.03
N LEU A 292 11.27 -11.45 -11.76
CA LEU A 292 12.01 -12.61 -11.28
C LEU A 292 13.39 -12.21 -10.71
N GLN A 293 13.70 -12.70 -9.50
CA GLN A 293 14.97 -12.46 -8.82
C GLN A 293 15.77 -13.76 -8.67
N LEU A 294 17.10 -13.63 -8.69
CA LEU A 294 18.03 -14.77 -8.59
C LEU A 294 17.91 -15.46 -7.22
N ASP A 295 17.80 -14.69 -6.15
CA ASP A 295 17.71 -15.22 -4.78
C ASP A 295 16.40 -15.99 -4.56
N THR A 296 15.28 -15.58 -5.18
CA THR A 296 14.03 -16.36 -5.19
C THR A 296 14.24 -17.76 -5.80
N MET A 297 14.91 -17.86 -6.95
CA MET A 297 15.21 -19.16 -7.56
C MET A 297 16.21 -19.98 -6.75
N GLN A 298 17.22 -19.33 -6.16
CA GLN A 298 18.16 -19.99 -5.26
C GLN A 298 17.46 -20.52 -4.01
N ALA A 299 16.55 -19.76 -3.39
CA ALA A 299 15.77 -20.19 -2.25
C ALA A 299 14.90 -21.41 -2.59
N ALA A 300 14.21 -21.38 -3.74
CA ALA A 300 13.43 -22.50 -4.24
C ALA A 300 14.28 -23.78 -4.43
N LYS A 301 15.55 -23.64 -4.81
CA LYS A 301 16.49 -24.76 -4.99
C LYS A 301 17.09 -25.26 -3.67
N GLU A 302 17.49 -24.34 -2.78
CA GLU A 302 18.36 -24.64 -1.63
C GLU A 302 17.60 -24.99 -0.35
N LEU A 303 16.41 -24.43 -0.10
CA LEU A 303 15.63 -24.71 1.11
C LEU A 303 15.27 -26.20 1.30
N PRO A 304 14.89 -26.96 0.25
CA PRO A 304 14.64 -28.40 0.37
C PRO A 304 15.88 -29.17 0.83
N GLU A 305 17.07 -28.73 0.44
CA GLU A 305 18.33 -29.38 0.78
C GLU A 305 18.68 -29.25 2.27
N VAL A 306 18.05 -28.31 2.98
CA VAL A 306 18.16 -28.11 4.44
C VAL A 306 16.88 -28.48 5.19
N GLY A 307 15.93 -29.12 4.52
CA GLY A 307 14.68 -29.63 5.11
C GLY A 307 13.67 -28.54 5.46
N LEU A 308 13.65 -27.43 4.71
CA LEU A 308 12.64 -26.36 4.81
C LEU A 308 11.78 -26.33 3.55
N ASP A 309 10.51 -25.95 3.70
CA ASP A 309 9.56 -25.89 2.59
C ASP A 309 9.87 -24.67 1.68
N PRO A 310 10.14 -24.88 0.38
CA PRO A 310 10.39 -23.79 -0.56
C PRO A 310 9.13 -23.14 -1.14
N TYR A 311 7.92 -23.62 -0.81
CA TYR A 311 6.72 -23.37 -1.62
C TYR A 311 6.42 -21.89 -1.89
N TYR A 312 6.57 -21.02 -0.88
CA TYR A 312 6.45 -19.57 -1.03
C TYR A 312 7.33 -19.02 -2.19
N PHE A 313 8.58 -19.47 -2.29
CA PHE A 313 9.50 -19.00 -3.34
C PHE A 313 9.22 -19.66 -4.70
N ILE A 314 8.81 -20.93 -4.72
CA ILE A 314 8.41 -21.63 -5.96
C ILE A 314 7.22 -20.92 -6.61
N LEU A 315 6.28 -20.46 -5.78
CA LEU A 315 5.10 -19.73 -6.21
C LEU A 315 5.50 -18.49 -7.04
N HIS A 316 6.35 -17.62 -6.48
CA HIS A 316 6.88 -16.43 -7.16
C HIS A 316 7.77 -16.74 -8.39
N VAL A 317 8.44 -17.90 -8.46
CA VAL A 317 9.11 -18.29 -9.73
C VAL A 317 8.11 -18.51 -10.86
N SER A 318 6.87 -18.89 -10.53
CA SER A 318 5.86 -19.33 -11.49
C SER A 318 4.83 -18.25 -11.82
N ILE A 319 4.22 -17.64 -10.80
CA ILE A 319 3.14 -16.65 -10.99
C ILE A 319 3.67 -15.31 -11.48
N ASP A 320 4.94 -14.97 -11.20
CA ASP A 320 5.58 -13.73 -11.64
C ASP A 320 6.17 -13.84 -13.07
N ASN A 321 5.72 -14.80 -13.87
CA ASN A 321 6.27 -15.03 -15.20
C ASN A 321 5.96 -13.87 -16.17
N SER A 322 6.86 -13.63 -17.12
CA SER A 322 6.80 -12.51 -18.07
C SER A 322 5.86 -12.70 -19.26
N HIS A 323 5.14 -13.82 -19.34
CA HIS A 323 4.21 -14.08 -20.44
C HIS A 323 2.77 -13.75 -20.04
N SER A 324 2.27 -14.38 -18.98
CA SER A 324 0.90 -14.22 -18.52
C SER A 324 0.77 -14.00 -17.00
N GLY A 325 1.91 -13.92 -16.31
CA GLY A 325 1.98 -13.69 -14.88
C GLY A 325 2.03 -12.21 -14.50
N HIS A 326 2.30 -11.94 -13.23
CA HIS A 326 2.29 -10.58 -12.68
C HIS A 326 3.25 -9.62 -13.38
N ALA A 327 4.43 -10.10 -13.82
CA ALA A 327 5.37 -9.29 -14.60
C ALA A 327 4.79 -8.83 -15.95
N ALA A 328 3.99 -9.66 -16.62
CA ALA A 328 3.29 -9.27 -17.85
C ALA A 328 2.15 -8.29 -17.56
N MET A 329 1.33 -8.60 -16.56
CA MET A 329 0.18 -7.78 -16.15
C MET A 329 0.60 -6.37 -15.74
N SER A 330 1.67 -6.24 -14.95
CA SER A 330 2.18 -4.94 -14.49
C SER A 330 2.67 -4.07 -15.66
N MET A 331 3.36 -4.66 -16.63
CA MET A 331 3.74 -3.96 -17.86
C MET A 331 2.52 -3.51 -18.66
N GLU A 332 1.50 -4.36 -18.81
CA GLU A 332 0.26 -3.98 -19.50
C GLU A 332 -0.48 -2.85 -18.79
N CYS A 333 -0.55 -2.88 -17.46
CA CYS A 333 -1.15 -1.79 -16.67
C CYS A 333 -0.44 -0.45 -16.91
N VAL A 334 0.90 -0.44 -16.99
CA VAL A 334 1.68 0.76 -17.34
C VAL A 334 1.35 1.25 -18.75
N VAL A 335 1.29 0.35 -19.73
CA VAL A 335 0.93 0.70 -21.13
C VAL A 335 -0.46 1.31 -21.20
N ASP A 336 -1.44 0.68 -20.55
CA ASP A 336 -2.83 1.13 -20.54
C ASP A 336 -2.99 2.47 -19.83
N TYR A 337 -2.28 2.65 -18.71
CA TYR A 337 -2.29 3.92 -17.99
C TYR A 337 -1.72 5.07 -18.82
N ILE A 338 -0.54 4.90 -19.43
CA ILE A 338 0.06 5.95 -20.26
C ILE A 338 -0.82 6.27 -21.47
N ARG A 339 -1.42 5.25 -22.10
CA ARG A 339 -2.39 5.44 -23.19
C ARG A 339 -3.58 6.28 -22.70
N LYS A 340 -4.18 5.90 -21.57
CA LYS A 340 -5.37 6.58 -21.01
C LYS A 340 -5.10 8.03 -20.63
N ILE A 341 -3.97 8.30 -19.98
CA ILE A 341 -3.56 9.69 -19.66
C ILE A 341 -3.28 10.49 -20.92
N THR A 342 -2.67 9.88 -21.95
CA THR A 342 -2.47 10.56 -23.25
C THR A 342 -3.80 10.96 -23.88
N GLU A 343 -4.81 10.10 -23.82
CA GLU A 343 -6.15 10.36 -24.35
C GLU A 343 -6.91 11.45 -23.57
N MET A 344 -6.82 11.43 -22.24
CA MET A 344 -7.57 12.33 -21.36
C MET A 344 -6.92 13.71 -21.21
N GLU A 345 -5.59 13.76 -21.08
CA GLU A 345 -4.84 14.94 -20.62
C GLU A 345 -3.72 15.35 -21.58
N GLY A 346 -3.44 14.53 -22.61
CA GLY A 346 -2.45 14.83 -23.64
C GLY A 346 -1.03 14.34 -23.32
N LYS A 347 -0.11 14.61 -24.26
CA LYS A 347 1.26 14.03 -24.25
C LYS A 347 2.12 14.53 -23.09
N GLU A 348 1.94 15.76 -22.64
CA GLU A 348 2.73 16.32 -21.53
C GLU A 348 2.38 15.65 -20.21
N ALA A 349 1.09 15.48 -19.93
CA ALA A 349 0.62 14.73 -18.76
C ALA A 349 1.10 13.27 -18.80
N ALA A 350 1.07 12.63 -19.98
CA ALA A 350 1.60 11.29 -20.17
C ALA A 350 3.11 11.19 -19.93
N HIS A 351 3.89 12.20 -20.32
CA HIS A 351 5.32 12.28 -20.04
C HIS A 351 5.59 12.42 -18.53
N ILE A 352 4.85 13.28 -17.83
CA ILE A 352 4.92 13.41 -16.36
C ILE A 352 4.55 12.08 -15.70
N ALA A 353 3.46 11.43 -16.13
CA ALA A 353 3.05 10.12 -15.65
C ALA A 353 4.14 9.06 -15.85
N TRP A 354 4.83 9.07 -17.00
CA TRP A 354 5.95 8.17 -17.26
C TRP A 354 7.13 8.40 -16.29
N ARG A 355 7.51 9.65 -16.02
CA ARG A 355 8.55 9.99 -15.03
C ARG A 355 8.19 9.46 -13.64
N ARG A 356 6.92 9.59 -13.26
CA ARG A 356 6.41 9.09 -11.98
C ARG A 356 6.46 7.55 -11.89
N ILE A 357 6.11 6.85 -12.98
CA ILE A 357 6.29 5.39 -13.09
C ILE A 357 7.77 5.00 -12.94
N GLN A 358 8.69 5.72 -13.58
CA GLN A 358 10.12 5.49 -13.39
C GLN A 358 10.56 5.69 -11.94
N ALA A 359 10.06 6.72 -11.25
CA ALA A 359 10.37 6.96 -9.85
C ALA A 359 9.93 5.80 -8.94
N GLY A 360 8.74 5.24 -9.16
CA GLY A 360 8.26 4.05 -8.48
C GLY A 360 9.11 2.80 -8.74
N TYR A 361 9.48 2.57 -10.00
CA TYR A 361 10.37 1.47 -10.39
C TYR A 361 11.72 1.57 -9.67
N ILE A 362 12.34 2.76 -9.71
CA ILE A 362 13.63 3.02 -9.07
C ILE A 362 13.55 2.87 -7.55
N LEU A 363 12.44 3.29 -6.93
CA LEU A 363 12.24 3.06 -5.49
C LEU A 363 12.29 1.57 -5.15
N SER A 364 11.55 0.73 -5.89
CA SER A 364 11.51 -0.72 -5.67
C SER A 364 12.89 -1.37 -5.87
N GLU A 365 13.59 -1.00 -6.96
CA GLU A 365 14.95 -1.49 -7.26
C GLU A 365 15.97 -1.08 -6.19
N TRP A 366 15.90 0.18 -5.78
CA TRP A 366 16.77 0.72 -4.76
C TRP A 366 16.53 0.05 -3.40
N LEU A 367 15.29 -0.17 -2.96
CA LEU A 367 15.00 -0.88 -1.70
C LEU A 367 15.59 -2.29 -1.66
N GLY A 368 15.75 -2.93 -2.83
CA GLY A 368 16.42 -4.21 -3.01
C GLY A 368 17.95 -4.16 -2.94
N SER A 369 18.59 -2.99 -2.96
CA SER A 369 20.05 -2.87 -2.98
C SER A 369 20.69 -2.99 -1.58
N GLU A 370 21.90 -3.53 -1.52
CA GLU A 370 22.71 -3.57 -0.29
C GLU A 370 23.42 -2.24 -0.02
N GLY A 371 23.83 -2.00 1.24
CA GLY A 371 24.72 -0.88 1.59
C GLY A 371 24.06 0.50 1.65
N ILE A 372 22.76 0.61 1.43
CA ILE A 372 22.02 1.88 1.52
C ILE A 372 22.07 2.43 2.95
N GLN A 373 22.34 3.73 3.05
CA GLN A 373 22.31 4.49 4.29
C GLN A 373 21.29 5.62 4.15
N THR A 374 20.25 5.63 5.01
CA THR A 374 19.29 6.75 5.06
C THR A 374 19.53 7.62 6.29
N ALA A 375 20.80 8.00 6.51
CA ALA A 375 21.28 8.68 7.73
C ALA A 375 20.57 10.02 8.04
N ASP A 376 19.79 10.54 7.11
CA ASP A 376 19.09 11.83 7.17
C ASP A 376 17.55 11.72 7.13
N ILE A 377 16.98 10.51 7.29
CA ILE A 377 15.53 10.34 7.25
C ILE A 377 14.83 11.17 8.35
N PRO A 378 13.64 11.74 8.12
CA PRO A 378 12.88 12.42 9.16
C PRO A 378 12.47 11.43 10.26
N LEU A 379 13.24 11.37 11.35
CA LEU A 379 12.99 10.43 12.46
C LEU A 379 11.81 10.83 13.36
N LYS A 380 11.31 12.07 13.24
CA LYS A 380 10.19 12.63 14.03
C LYS A 380 9.40 13.65 13.23
N LEU A 381 8.11 13.75 13.52
CA LEU A 381 7.19 14.78 13.00
C LEU A 381 7.49 16.19 13.59
N ASP A 382 8.28 16.26 14.67
CA ASP A 382 8.50 17.46 15.49
C ASP A 382 9.35 18.56 14.83
N SER A 383 9.65 18.49 13.54
CA SER A 383 10.06 19.69 12.83
C SER A 383 8.83 20.58 12.67
N MET A 384 8.58 21.40 13.68
CA MET A 384 7.78 22.63 13.56
C MET A 384 8.10 23.25 12.20
N PRO A 385 7.09 23.66 11.39
CA PRO A 385 7.33 24.21 10.07
C PRO A 385 8.43 25.27 10.11
N CYS A 386 9.32 25.28 9.11
CA CYS A 386 10.48 26.18 9.09
C CYS A 386 10.08 27.63 9.42
N ASP A 387 8.95 28.10 8.90
CA ASP A 387 8.40 29.44 9.15
C ASP A 387 8.08 29.70 10.63
N GLN A 388 7.58 28.70 11.36
CA GLN A 388 7.31 28.82 12.79
C GLN A 388 8.62 28.77 13.61
N LEU A 389 9.59 27.95 13.21
CA LEU A 389 10.91 27.92 13.81
C LEU A 389 11.65 29.24 13.59
N GLU A 390 11.60 29.78 12.37
CA GLU A 390 12.20 31.06 11.99
C GLU A 390 11.57 32.22 12.77
N SER A 391 10.24 32.21 12.93
CA SER A 391 9.52 33.17 13.77
C SER A 391 9.97 33.10 15.24
N ARG A 392 10.09 31.90 15.80
CA ARG A 392 10.57 31.70 17.19
C ARG A 392 12.02 32.11 17.36
N VAL A 393 12.90 31.72 16.44
CA VAL A 393 14.32 32.12 16.44
C VAL A 393 14.46 33.64 16.32
N GLY A 394 13.67 34.28 15.45
CA GLY A 394 13.62 35.73 15.36
C GLY A 394 13.14 36.42 16.64
N LYS A 395 12.14 35.85 17.34
CA LYS A 395 11.72 36.33 18.67
C LYS A 395 12.83 36.20 19.71
N ILE A 396 13.56 35.07 19.71
CA ILE A 396 14.71 34.86 20.60
C ILE A 396 15.78 35.92 20.33
N PHE A 397 16.20 36.09 19.07
CA PHE A 397 17.21 37.09 18.72
C PHE A 397 16.74 38.50 19.10
N ARG A 398 15.50 38.88 18.82
CA ARG A 398 14.92 40.18 19.22
C ARG A 398 15.02 40.42 20.72
N ALA A 399 14.68 39.42 21.54
CA ALA A 399 14.79 39.52 22.99
C ALA A 399 16.25 39.65 23.46
N LYS A 400 17.17 38.89 22.85
CA LYS A 400 18.61 38.93 23.18
C LYS A 400 19.28 40.22 22.71
N THR A 401 18.84 40.83 21.62
CA THR A 401 19.38 42.08 21.08
C THR A 401 19.34 43.21 22.12
N GLN A 402 18.29 43.29 22.94
CA GLN A 402 18.20 44.28 24.02
C GLN A 402 19.31 44.10 25.07
N ALA A 403 19.66 42.85 25.40
CA ALA A 403 20.72 42.54 26.36
C ALA A 403 22.13 42.57 25.73
N ALA A 404 22.23 42.40 24.41
CA ALA A 404 23.49 42.30 23.68
C ALA A 404 24.00 43.65 23.12
N GLN A 405 23.22 44.72 23.25
CA GLN A 405 23.51 46.03 22.69
C GLN A 405 24.89 46.55 23.14
N GLY A 406 25.76 46.89 22.17
CA GLY A 406 27.07 47.49 22.41
C GLY A 406 28.14 46.52 22.94
N ILE A 407 27.77 45.29 23.30
CA ILE A 407 28.72 44.25 23.72
C ILE A 407 29.60 43.80 22.53
N HIS A 408 29.06 43.85 21.32
CA HIS A 408 29.75 43.40 20.11
C HIS A 408 30.46 44.52 19.33
N ALA A 409 30.46 45.76 19.84
CA ALA A 409 31.09 46.91 19.17
C ALA A 409 32.61 46.71 18.92
N GLY A 410 33.29 45.98 19.80
CA GLY A 410 34.70 45.59 19.62
C GLY A 410 34.93 44.33 18.77
N CYS A 411 33.85 43.68 18.31
CA CYS A 411 33.91 42.41 17.60
C CYS A 411 34.07 42.62 16.10
N LYS A 412 35.11 42.05 15.50
CA LYS A 412 35.35 42.09 14.04
C LYS A 412 34.45 41.12 13.25
N ALA A 413 33.55 40.40 13.91
CA ALA A 413 32.67 39.44 13.27
C ALA A 413 31.66 40.14 12.36
N LYS A 414 31.45 39.57 11.18
CA LYS A 414 30.43 39.99 10.21
C LYS A 414 29.49 38.83 9.92
N ILE A 415 28.23 39.16 9.72
CA ILE A 415 27.20 38.25 9.20
C ILE A 415 26.74 38.83 7.86
N GLY A 416 26.97 38.10 6.78
CA GLY A 416 26.88 38.63 5.42
C GLY A 416 27.82 39.82 5.21
N SER A 417 27.29 40.91 4.66
CA SER A 417 28.05 42.14 4.39
C SER A 417 28.11 43.12 5.58
N ARG A 418 27.38 42.88 6.67
CA ARG A 418 27.24 43.80 7.81
C ARG A 418 27.96 43.31 9.07
N PRO A 419 28.53 44.22 9.88
CA PRO A 419 29.01 43.93 11.25
C PRO A 419 27.92 43.27 12.12
N LEU A 420 28.33 42.39 13.04
CA LEU A 420 27.40 41.74 13.97
C LEU A 420 26.70 42.76 14.89
N ASP A 421 27.40 43.79 15.35
CA ASP A 421 26.85 44.82 16.24
C ASP A 421 25.74 45.64 15.54
N ASP A 422 25.88 45.89 14.23
CA ASP A 422 24.85 46.56 13.42
C ASP A 422 23.58 45.71 13.30
N TRP A 423 23.73 44.39 13.13
CA TRP A 423 22.57 43.50 13.17
C TRP A 423 21.89 43.53 14.53
N LEU A 424 22.66 43.56 15.62
CA LEU A 424 22.16 43.56 17.00
C LEU A 424 21.90 44.99 17.54
N SER A 425 21.63 45.97 16.68
CA SER A 425 21.21 47.30 17.10
C SER A 425 19.70 47.35 17.40
N PRO A 426 19.26 47.96 18.52
CA PRO A 426 17.83 48.15 18.79
C PRO A 426 17.11 48.99 17.73
N SER A 427 17.80 49.91 17.05
CA SER A 427 17.20 50.72 15.97
C SER A 427 16.82 49.87 14.76
N SER A 428 17.54 48.76 14.53
CA SER A 428 17.25 47.83 13.45
C SER A 428 16.03 46.95 13.74
N LEU A 429 15.66 46.77 15.02
CA LEU A 429 14.45 46.04 15.42
C LEU A 429 13.13 46.76 15.06
N LEU A 430 13.20 48.05 14.68
CA LEU A 430 12.04 48.85 14.24
C LEU A 430 11.69 48.61 12.76
N ASP A 431 12.58 47.97 11.99
CA ASP A 431 12.34 47.63 10.59
C ASP A 431 11.69 46.24 10.49
N GLU A 432 10.49 46.18 9.91
CA GLU A 432 9.76 44.92 9.68
C GLU A 432 10.54 43.93 8.80
N LYS A 433 11.44 44.44 7.95
CA LYS A 433 12.30 43.61 7.08
C LYS A 433 13.59 43.17 7.77
N TRP A 434 13.90 43.65 8.97
CA TRP A 434 15.16 43.31 9.64
C TRP A 434 15.26 41.82 9.95
N GLN A 435 14.24 41.25 10.57
CA GLN A 435 14.23 39.85 10.99
C GLN A 435 14.47 38.88 9.82
N PRO A 436 13.71 38.93 8.71
CA PRO A 436 13.95 38.04 7.57
C PRO A 436 15.34 38.28 6.93
N ASN A 437 15.78 39.54 6.81
CA ASN A 437 17.10 39.85 6.25
C ASN A 437 18.26 39.33 7.12
N PHE A 438 18.13 39.45 8.45
CA PHE A 438 19.14 38.98 9.40
C PHE A 438 19.24 37.46 9.39
N LEU A 439 18.11 36.75 9.46
CA LEU A 439 18.09 35.29 9.46
C LEU A 439 18.60 34.73 8.13
N GLN A 440 18.24 35.34 6.99
CA GLN A 440 18.81 34.98 5.68
C GLN A 440 20.33 35.20 5.63
N ALA A 441 20.82 36.35 6.09
CA ALA A 441 22.26 36.64 6.13
C ALA A 441 23.01 35.67 7.06
N LEU A 442 22.41 35.30 8.20
CA LEU A 442 22.97 34.38 9.18
C LEU A 442 23.05 32.95 8.63
N THR A 443 21.98 32.48 7.98
CA THR A 443 21.93 31.17 7.28
C THR A 443 23.04 31.04 6.24
N ASN A 444 23.33 32.11 5.50
CA ASN A 444 24.34 32.11 4.44
C ASN A 444 25.78 32.34 4.93
N SER A 445 25.99 32.60 6.22
CA SER A 445 27.29 32.97 6.77
C SER A 445 28.05 31.76 7.34
N LYS A 446 28.86 31.08 6.52
CA LYS A 446 29.81 30.07 7.01
C LYS A 446 31.04 30.76 7.64
N PRO A 447 31.58 30.27 8.77
CA PRO A 447 31.25 29.02 9.48
C PRO A 447 30.19 29.17 10.59
N TRP A 448 29.50 30.32 10.70
CA TRP A 448 28.52 30.56 11.77
C TRP A 448 27.37 29.57 11.73
N ILE A 449 26.77 29.38 10.56
CA ILE A 449 25.77 28.34 10.30
C ILE A 449 26.26 27.44 9.17
N TYR A 450 26.18 26.13 9.42
CA TYR A 450 26.13 25.10 8.39
C TYR A 450 24.67 24.63 8.32
N PRO A 451 23.90 25.08 7.30
CA PRO A 451 22.49 24.71 7.18
C PRO A 451 22.32 23.20 7.22
N GLY A 452 21.49 22.71 8.13
CA GLY A 452 21.22 21.30 8.33
C GLY A 452 22.16 20.52 9.25
N ASP A 453 23.14 21.20 9.85
CA ASP A 453 24.10 20.61 10.77
C ASP A 453 24.42 21.59 11.92
N SER A 454 23.56 21.58 12.92
CA SER A 454 23.68 22.39 14.14
C SER A 454 24.95 22.02 14.92
N ASN A 455 25.41 20.77 14.89
CA ASN A 455 26.62 20.34 15.57
C ASN A 455 27.90 20.86 14.91
N LYS A 456 27.90 21.06 13.59
CA LYS A 456 29.03 21.66 12.84
C LYS A 456 29.03 23.18 12.91
N SER A 457 27.85 23.80 13.03
CA SER A 457 27.62 25.24 13.14
C SER A 457 28.38 25.89 14.29
N ARG A 458 29.21 26.89 13.99
CA ARG A 458 30.02 27.58 15.00
C ARG A 458 29.14 28.29 16.03
N LEU A 459 28.01 28.85 15.63
CA LEU A 459 27.07 29.53 16.54
C LEU A 459 26.67 28.61 17.70
N VAL A 460 26.25 27.38 17.42
CA VAL A 460 25.84 26.40 18.45
C VAL A 460 27.02 26.01 19.34
N LYS A 461 28.23 25.86 18.77
CA LYS A 461 29.45 25.57 19.55
C LYS A 461 29.79 26.69 20.52
N GLU A 462 29.69 27.95 20.09
CA GLU A 462 29.99 29.11 20.94
C GLU A 462 28.95 29.32 22.06
N LEU A 463 27.72 28.80 21.90
CA LEU A 463 26.65 28.81 22.90
C LEU A 463 26.73 27.67 23.93
N ARG A 464 27.43 26.58 23.60
CA ARG A 464 27.66 25.44 24.50
C ARG A 464 28.80 25.71 25.47
N TRP A 465 28.91 24.88 26.50
CA TRP A 465 29.98 24.92 27.49
C TRP A 465 31.36 24.95 26.80
N GLY A 466 32.21 25.92 27.16
CA GLY A 466 33.52 26.16 26.55
C GLY A 466 33.54 27.18 25.40
N GLY A 467 32.37 27.63 24.93
CA GLY A 467 32.23 28.70 23.94
C GLY A 467 32.21 30.10 24.56
N LYS A 468 32.54 31.13 23.76
CA LYS A 468 32.61 32.52 24.24
C LYS A 468 31.25 33.14 24.59
N MET A 469 30.16 32.54 24.11
CA MET A 469 28.79 32.97 24.34
C MET A 469 28.04 32.03 25.29
N PHE A 470 28.75 31.14 26.01
CA PHE A 470 28.12 30.25 26.97
C PHE A 470 27.31 31.04 28.02
N GLY A 471 26.09 30.58 28.30
CA GLY A 471 25.18 31.22 29.26
C GLY A 471 24.31 32.36 28.68
N THR A 472 24.50 32.74 27.41
CA THR A 472 23.67 33.76 26.77
C THR A 472 22.29 33.25 26.33
N PHE A 473 22.17 31.95 26.05
CA PHE A 473 20.92 31.27 25.66
C PHE A 473 20.54 30.22 26.70
N THR A 474 19.24 30.07 26.97
CA THR A 474 18.71 28.97 27.78
C THR A 474 18.76 27.66 27.02
N ARG A 475 18.56 26.53 27.73
CA ARG A 475 18.48 25.20 27.11
C ARG A 475 17.38 25.14 26.03
N GLU A 476 16.22 25.72 26.30
CA GLU A 476 15.08 25.72 25.37
C GLU A 476 15.33 26.60 24.14
N GLU A 477 15.95 27.77 24.33
CA GLU A 477 16.32 28.67 23.24
C GLU A 477 17.38 28.03 22.33
N LEU A 478 18.40 27.38 22.92
CA LEU A 478 19.41 26.65 22.17
C LEU A 478 18.79 25.47 21.42
N THR A 479 17.87 24.73 22.05
CA THR A 479 17.14 23.63 21.40
C THR A 479 16.36 24.14 20.20
N THR A 480 15.64 25.26 20.34
CA THR A 480 14.88 25.90 19.24
C THR A 480 15.81 26.33 18.10
N LEU A 481 16.97 26.91 18.43
CA LEU A 481 17.97 27.33 17.45
C LEU A 481 18.59 26.14 16.70
N GLN A 482 18.87 25.04 17.40
CA GLN A 482 19.36 23.80 16.78
C GLN A 482 18.32 23.21 15.83
N GLN A 483 17.05 23.13 16.27
CA GLN A 483 15.94 22.66 15.43
C GLN A 483 15.80 23.50 14.16
N TRP A 484 15.89 24.83 14.28
CA TRP A 484 15.88 25.72 13.12
C TRP A 484 17.10 25.47 12.22
N ILE A 485 18.33 25.43 12.76
CA ILE A 485 19.52 25.18 11.94
C ILE A 485 19.42 23.84 11.22
N ASP A 486 18.96 22.80 11.90
CA ASP A 486 18.80 21.46 11.34
C ASP A 486 17.65 21.42 10.31
N SER A 487 16.61 22.28 10.45
CA SER A 487 15.54 22.45 9.45
C SER A 487 15.97 23.24 8.21
N LEU A 488 17.06 24.02 8.29
CA LEU A 488 17.62 24.76 7.14
C LEU A 488 18.33 23.86 6.11
N ARG A 489 18.26 22.51 6.25
CA ARG A 489 18.64 21.63 5.15
C ARG A 489 17.91 22.11 3.88
N PRO A 490 18.58 22.20 2.73
CA PRO A 490 17.85 22.10 1.47
C PRO A 490 17.02 20.84 1.64
N HIS A 491 15.69 20.98 1.66
CA HIS A 491 14.84 19.81 1.80
C HIS A 491 15.34 18.83 0.72
N ARG A 492 15.49 17.53 1.03
CA ARG A 492 15.86 16.53 0.02
C ARG A 492 14.64 16.02 -0.76
N ILE A 493 13.44 16.30 -0.24
CA ILE A 493 12.14 16.12 -0.92
C ILE A 493 12.01 16.81 -2.31
N PRO A 494 12.59 17.98 -2.59
CA PRO A 494 12.53 18.67 -3.88
C PRO A 494 13.04 17.87 -5.07
N PHE A 495 13.98 16.92 -4.89
CA PHE A 495 14.55 16.23 -6.04
C PHE A 495 13.53 15.35 -6.76
N TYR A 496 12.66 14.67 -6.02
CA TYR A 496 11.53 13.94 -6.62
C TYR A 496 10.66 14.89 -7.46
N PHE A 497 10.24 16.02 -6.90
CA PHE A 497 9.39 17.01 -7.58
C PHE A 497 10.07 17.63 -8.81
N GLU A 498 11.36 17.95 -8.72
CA GLU A 498 12.19 18.39 -9.83
C GLU A 498 12.27 17.33 -10.92
N PHE A 499 12.51 16.07 -10.55
CA PHE A 499 12.63 14.95 -11.47
C PHE A 499 11.34 14.70 -12.25
N VAL A 500 10.19 14.70 -11.59
CA VAL A 500 8.90 14.45 -12.24
C VAL A 500 8.33 15.69 -12.95
N GLY A 501 8.88 16.88 -12.69
CA GLY A 501 8.39 18.14 -13.27
C GLY A 501 7.07 18.63 -12.67
N LEU A 502 6.78 18.29 -11.41
CA LEU A 502 5.56 18.70 -10.70
C LEU A 502 5.87 19.52 -9.45
N SER A 503 5.05 20.53 -9.18
CA SER A 503 5.08 21.19 -7.86
C SER A 503 4.48 20.29 -6.79
N GLU A 504 4.94 20.44 -5.54
CA GLU A 504 4.36 19.72 -4.39
C GLU A 504 2.85 19.97 -4.26
N ALA A 505 2.40 21.21 -4.50
CA ALA A 505 0.98 21.56 -4.47
C ALA A 505 0.16 20.84 -5.54
N ALA A 506 0.71 20.68 -6.76
CA ALA A 506 0.05 19.95 -7.84
C ALA A 506 0.00 18.44 -7.56
N HIS A 507 1.04 17.89 -6.93
CA HIS A 507 1.06 16.49 -6.52
C HIS A 507 0.06 16.18 -5.40
N CYS A 508 -0.17 17.10 -4.47
CA CYS A 508 -1.10 16.93 -3.36
C CYS A 508 -2.55 17.29 -3.71
N GLN A 509 -2.88 17.61 -4.98
CA GLN A 509 -4.26 17.91 -5.36
C GLN A 509 -5.19 16.70 -5.22
N GLY A 510 -4.67 15.44 -5.25
CA GLY A 510 -5.46 14.26 -4.87
C GLY A 510 -5.92 14.30 -3.41
N CYS A 511 -5.05 14.70 -2.48
CA CYS A 511 -5.38 14.90 -1.05
C CYS A 511 -6.44 15.99 -0.77
N ARG A 512 -6.71 16.94 -1.67
CA ARG A 512 -7.77 17.96 -1.45
C ARG A 512 -9.17 17.40 -1.72
N ASN A 513 -9.28 16.36 -2.54
CA ASN A 513 -10.53 15.73 -2.95
C ASN A 513 -10.92 14.55 -2.03
N SER A 514 -9.98 14.05 -1.21
CA SER A 514 -10.22 12.99 -0.21
C SER A 514 -10.26 13.49 1.24
N ASN A 515 -10.38 14.80 1.46
CA ASN A 515 -10.90 15.29 2.72
C ASN A 515 -12.33 14.78 2.88
N ILE A 516 -12.50 13.69 3.62
CA ILE A 516 -13.66 13.59 4.51
C ILE A 516 -13.71 14.95 5.21
N PRO A 517 -14.81 15.71 5.11
CA PRO A 517 -14.81 17.09 5.56
C PRO A 517 -14.25 17.19 6.99
N ASP A 518 -13.15 17.94 7.15
CA ASP A 518 -12.58 18.36 8.44
C ASP A 518 -13.61 19.12 9.30
N ALA A 519 -14.78 19.43 8.73
CA ALA A 519 -15.95 20.01 9.37
C ALA A 519 -16.70 19.09 10.35
N LEU A 520 -16.32 17.81 10.51
CA LEU A 520 -17.01 16.88 11.43
C LEU A 520 -16.20 16.46 12.66
N SER A 521 -15.13 17.18 13.01
CA SER A 521 -14.48 17.08 14.34
C SER A 521 -15.32 17.64 15.51
N GLY A 522 -16.62 17.88 15.28
CA GLY A 522 -17.59 18.14 16.33
C GLY A 522 -17.80 16.90 17.20
N SER A 523 -17.26 16.95 18.41
CA SER A 523 -17.49 16.03 19.52
C SER A 523 -18.93 15.52 19.61
N TRP A 524 -19.18 14.29 19.15
CA TRP A 524 -20.31 13.50 19.64
C TRP A 524 -19.88 12.81 20.92
N ASN A 525 -20.05 13.51 22.04
CA ASN A 525 -20.07 12.87 23.35
C ASN A 525 -21.36 12.05 23.44
N SER A 526 -21.23 10.78 23.85
CA SER A 526 -22.32 9.95 24.38
C SER A 526 -23.51 9.69 23.43
N ILE A 527 -23.52 8.55 22.75
CA ILE A 527 -24.77 7.98 22.22
C ILE A 527 -25.56 7.44 23.41
N ASP A 528 -26.71 8.05 23.69
CA ASP A 528 -27.70 7.51 24.63
C ASP A 528 -28.19 6.15 24.10
N LEU A 529 -27.87 5.10 24.86
CA LEU A 529 -28.38 3.74 24.72
C LEU A 529 -29.84 3.66 25.17
N THR A 530 -30.75 4.28 24.44
CA THR A 530 -32.19 4.05 24.62
C THR A 530 -32.92 4.20 23.29
N ASP A 531 -33.02 3.12 22.50
CA ASP A 531 -34.32 2.61 22.10
C ASP A 531 -34.26 1.23 21.40
N GLU A 532 -35.21 0.39 21.80
CA GLU A 532 -35.71 -0.88 21.26
C GLU A 532 -34.74 -1.88 20.58
N THR A 533 -34.46 -2.95 21.31
CA THR A 533 -33.98 -4.24 20.79
C THR A 533 -34.96 -4.83 19.77
N ALA A 534 -34.65 -4.70 18.48
CA ALA A 534 -35.32 -5.45 17.43
C ALA A 534 -34.88 -6.93 17.46
N PRO A 535 -35.79 -7.91 17.28
CA PRO A 535 -35.44 -9.33 17.26
C PRO A 535 -34.56 -9.69 16.05
N LEU A 536 -33.68 -10.68 16.25
CA LEU A 536 -32.88 -11.32 15.19
C LEU A 536 -33.76 -11.75 14.01
N PRO A 537 -33.44 -11.35 12.76
CA PRO A 537 -34.14 -11.89 11.60
C PRO A 537 -33.74 -13.36 11.38
N HIS A 538 -34.74 -14.23 11.32
CA HIS A 538 -34.59 -15.50 10.61
C HIS A 538 -34.32 -15.21 9.13
N ALA A 539 -33.55 -16.08 8.47
CA ALA A 539 -33.20 -15.98 7.05
C ALA A 539 -34.43 -15.55 6.21
N PRO A 540 -34.34 -14.44 5.45
CA PRO A 540 -35.47 -14.01 4.64
C PRO A 540 -35.70 -15.05 3.55
N GLN A 541 -36.90 -15.64 3.52
CA GLN A 541 -37.41 -16.15 2.26
C GLN A 541 -37.65 -14.94 1.35
N PRO A 542 -37.25 -14.97 0.07
CA PRO A 542 -37.56 -13.90 -0.87
C PRO A 542 -39.06 -13.87 -1.13
N SER A 543 -39.83 -13.19 -0.27
CA SER A 543 -41.22 -12.84 -0.55
C SER A 543 -41.21 -11.56 -1.38
N ILE A 544 -41.00 -11.73 -2.69
CA ILE A 544 -41.17 -10.68 -3.69
C ILE A 544 -42.61 -10.18 -3.63
N GLN A 545 -42.82 -8.93 -3.20
CA GLN A 545 -44.03 -8.22 -3.58
C GLN A 545 -43.99 -8.04 -5.10
N ARG A 546 -44.77 -8.85 -5.82
CA ARG A 546 -44.98 -8.71 -7.28
C ARG A 546 -45.51 -7.29 -7.55
N GLY A 547 -44.69 -6.45 -8.19
CA GLY A 547 -45.15 -5.14 -8.67
C GLY A 547 -44.10 -4.04 -8.84
N PHE A 548 -42.80 -4.32 -8.76
CA PHE A 548 -41.76 -3.30 -8.98
C PHE A 548 -41.65 -2.90 -10.46
N SER A 549 -41.76 -1.60 -10.75
CA SER A 549 -41.38 -0.99 -12.03
C SER A 549 -40.23 0.01 -11.81
N ALA A 550 -39.35 0.22 -12.81
CA ALA A 550 -38.32 1.30 -12.77
C ALA A 550 -38.85 2.64 -12.27
N GLY A 551 -40.07 2.97 -12.70
CA GLY A 551 -40.69 4.24 -12.41
C GLY A 551 -40.84 4.48 -10.91
N ASP A 552 -40.83 3.41 -10.12
CA ASP A 552 -40.95 3.42 -8.67
C ASP A 552 -39.59 3.58 -7.96
N LEU A 553 -38.44 3.64 -8.65
CA LEU A 553 -37.14 3.95 -8.02
C LEU A 553 -36.83 5.46 -8.08
N ASP A 554 -36.33 6.00 -6.97
CA ASP A 554 -35.82 7.37 -6.87
C ASP A 554 -34.29 7.38 -7.08
N LEU A 555 -33.86 7.56 -8.34
CA LEU A 555 -32.45 7.55 -8.73
C LEU A 555 -31.57 8.54 -7.93
N PRO A 556 -31.98 9.81 -7.71
CA PRO A 556 -31.28 10.72 -6.80
C PRO A 556 -31.01 10.18 -5.40
N ARG A 557 -31.87 9.30 -4.86
CA ARG A 557 -31.65 8.65 -3.55
C ARG A 557 -30.84 7.38 -3.67
N LEU A 558 -31.01 6.62 -4.76
CA LEU A 558 -30.36 5.34 -5.00
C LEU A 558 -28.87 5.48 -5.35
N LEU A 559 -28.53 6.37 -6.30
CA LEU A 559 -27.18 6.48 -6.86
C LEU A 559 -26.10 6.74 -5.79
N PRO A 560 -26.30 7.63 -4.80
CA PRO A 560 -25.31 7.83 -3.74
C PRO A 560 -25.03 6.55 -2.94
N LEU A 561 -26.08 5.79 -2.61
CA LEU A 561 -25.95 4.54 -1.87
C LEU A 561 -25.28 3.45 -2.71
N TRP A 562 -25.66 3.39 -4.00
CA TRP A 562 -25.13 2.43 -4.94
C TRP A 562 -23.61 2.56 -5.13
N PHE A 563 -23.10 3.79 -5.23
CA PHE A 563 -21.66 3.99 -5.39
C PHE A 563 -20.92 3.92 -4.04
N ALA A 564 -21.47 4.52 -2.97
CA ALA A 564 -20.83 4.48 -1.65
C ALA A 564 -20.71 3.05 -1.08
N GLN A 565 -21.53 2.08 -1.52
CA GLN A 565 -21.42 0.69 -1.06
C GLN A 565 -20.05 0.06 -1.32
N CYS A 566 -19.36 0.50 -2.37
CA CYS A 566 -18.03 0.01 -2.72
C CYS A 566 -16.97 0.42 -1.68
N SER A 567 -17.21 1.48 -0.90
CA SER A 567 -16.26 1.93 0.13
C SER A 567 -16.23 1.03 1.35
N LEU A 568 -17.30 0.27 1.61
CA LEU A 568 -17.56 -0.34 2.92
C LEU A 568 -16.42 -1.23 3.41
N LEU A 569 -15.85 -2.05 2.52
CA LEU A 569 -14.86 -3.06 2.87
C LEU A 569 -13.53 -2.91 2.12
N GLU A 570 -13.42 -1.99 1.15
CA GLU A 570 -12.21 -1.84 0.32
C GLU A 570 -10.95 -1.55 1.14
N SER A 571 -11.09 -0.81 2.25
CA SER A 571 -9.96 -0.48 3.13
C SER A 571 -9.70 -1.54 4.20
N PHE A 572 -10.47 -2.62 4.29
CA PHE A 572 -10.23 -3.71 5.24
C PHE A 572 -8.98 -4.52 4.88
N VAL A 573 -8.76 -4.73 3.57
CA VAL A 573 -7.73 -5.62 3.02
C VAL A 573 -6.34 -4.99 2.93
N TYR A 574 -6.19 -3.71 3.29
CA TYR A 574 -4.97 -2.95 3.02
C TYR A 574 -3.70 -3.49 3.71
N ALA A 575 -3.86 -4.25 4.81
CA ALA A 575 -2.79 -4.92 5.52
C ALA A 575 -2.92 -6.44 5.26
N PRO A 576 -2.12 -7.02 4.35
CA PRO A 576 -2.26 -8.42 3.90
C PRO A 576 -2.27 -9.45 5.03
N GLY A 577 -1.50 -9.24 6.09
CA GLY A 577 -1.51 -10.14 7.26
C GLY A 577 -2.85 -10.17 8.02
N ARG A 578 -3.77 -9.21 7.80
CA ARG A 578 -5.14 -9.23 8.35
C ARG A 578 -6.10 -10.06 7.52
N THR A 579 -5.78 -10.34 6.27
CA THR A 579 -6.63 -11.12 5.37
C THR A 579 -6.27 -12.61 5.36
N ALA A 580 -5.19 -12.98 6.06
CA ALA A 580 -4.73 -14.35 6.28
C ALA A 580 -5.57 -15.12 7.31
N ASP A 581 -6.89 -14.91 7.32
CA ASP A 581 -7.87 -15.65 8.11
C ASP A 581 -9.18 -15.86 7.31
N PRO A 582 -10.10 -16.73 7.77
CA PRO A 582 -11.34 -17.01 7.03
C PRO A 582 -12.24 -15.81 6.76
N ILE A 583 -12.32 -14.83 7.68
CA ILE A 583 -13.15 -13.63 7.49
C ILE A 583 -12.52 -12.76 6.40
N GLY A 584 -11.23 -12.49 6.48
CA GLY A 584 -10.53 -11.68 5.50
C GLY A 584 -10.55 -12.31 4.11
N CYS A 585 -10.40 -13.63 4.04
CA CYS A 585 -10.59 -14.42 2.83
C CYS A 585 -11.98 -14.23 2.20
N ALA A 586 -13.05 -14.28 3.00
CA ALA A 586 -14.41 -14.03 2.52
C ALA A 586 -14.62 -12.57 2.07
N VAL A 587 -14.02 -11.60 2.77
CA VAL A 587 -14.04 -10.18 2.36
C VAL A 587 -13.32 -9.97 1.02
N VAL A 588 -12.17 -10.62 0.79
CA VAL A 588 -11.46 -10.55 -0.49
C VAL A 588 -12.36 -11.05 -1.63
N ARG A 589 -13.01 -12.21 -1.47
CA ARG A 589 -13.95 -12.74 -2.47
C ARG A 589 -15.16 -11.85 -2.71
N LEU A 590 -15.70 -11.24 -1.66
CA LEU A 590 -16.79 -10.27 -1.77
C LEU A 590 -16.37 -9.05 -2.60
N LEU A 591 -15.20 -8.48 -2.33
CA LEU A 591 -14.64 -7.35 -3.08
C LEU A 591 -14.33 -7.73 -4.53
N ARG A 592 -13.79 -8.94 -4.77
CA ARG A 592 -13.58 -9.48 -6.11
C ARG A 592 -14.90 -9.51 -6.90
N ALA A 593 -15.97 -10.04 -6.30
CA ALA A 593 -17.29 -10.03 -6.91
C ALA A 593 -17.81 -8.60 -7.17
N GLN A 594 -17.62 -7.66 -6.23
CA GLN A 594 -18.03 -6.26 -6.42
C GLN A 594 -17.31 -5.56 -7.59
N LEU A 595 -16.05 -5.89 -7.82
CA LEU A 595 -15.25 -5.35 -8.93
C LEU A 595 -15.45 -6.12 -10.23
N GLY A 596 -16.35 -7.10 -10.25
CA GLY A 596 -16.69 -7.87 -11.44
C GLY A 596 -15.57 -8.78 -11.93
N PHE A 597 -14.70 -9.24 -11.03
CA PHE A 597 -13.78 -10.34 -11.33
C PHE A 597 -14.55 -11.63 -11.60
N GLU A 598 -13.94 -12.59 -12.30
CA GLU A 598 -14.48 -13.92 -12.51
C GLU A 598 -14.53 -14.71 -11.19
N ILE A 599 -15.19 -15.87 -11.22
CA ILE A 599 -15.30 -16.76 -10.06
C ILE A 599 -13.92 -17.28 -9.71
N GLU A 600 -13.63 -17.35 -8.42
CA GLU A 600 -12.35 -17.81 -7.91
C GLU A 600 -12.13 -19.29 -8.28
N HIS A 601 -10.99 -19.56 -8.92
CA HIS A 601 -10.61 -20.89 -9.36
C HIS A 601 -9.38 -21.39 -8.58
N THR A 602 -9.11 -22.69 -8.65
CA THR A 602 -7.86 -23.24 -8.08
C THR A 602 -6.62 -22.93 -8.93
N VAL A 603 -6.80 -22.19 -10.04
CA VAL A 603 -5.77 -21.84 -11.02
C VAL A 603 -5.73 -20.32 -11.09
N VAL A 604 -4.53 -19.77 -11.04
CA VAL A 604 -4.28 -18.33 -11.20
C VAL A 604 -4.75 -17.87 -12.58
N THR A 605 -5.55 -16.80 -12.63
CA THR A 605 -6.09 -16.29 -13.90
C THR A 605 -5.03 -15.52 -14.69
N GLY A 606 -4.17 -14.77 -13.99
CA GLY A 606 -3.14 -13.93 -14.57
C GLY A 606 -3.73 -12.91 -15.56
N ILE A 607 -3.04 -12.71 -16.68
CA ILE A 607 -3.40 -11.69 -17.68
C ILE A 607 -4.79 -11.88 -18.32
N ASN A 608 -5.36 -13.09 -18.29
CA ASN A 608 -6.61 -13.39 -18.99
C ASN A 608 -7.83 -12.67 -18.40
N GLU A 609 -7.87 -12.47 -17.08
CA GLU A 609 -8.94 -11.73 -16.40
C GLU A 609 -8.90 -10.22 -16.73
N SER A 610 -7.75 -9.76 -17.23
CA SER A 610 -7.43 -8.35 -17.42
C SER A 610 -7.76 -7.82 -18.82
N HIS A 611 -8.26 -8.66 -19.74
CA HIS A 611 -8.48 -8.26 -21.15
C HIS A 611 -9.84 -7.59 -21.42
N THR A 612 -10.77 -7.53 -20.46
CA THR A 612 -12.02 -6.78 -20.64
C THR A 612 -11.78 -5.29 -20.44
N GLU A 613 -11.97 -4.46 -21.47
CA GLU A 613 -11.89 -2.98 -21.36
C GLU A 613 -13.07 -2.38 -20.57
N GLU A 614 -14.12 -3.17 -20.30
CA GLU A 614 -15.32 -2.75 -19.60
C GLU A 614 -15.23 -2.99 -18.08
N ASP A 615 -15.59 -1.97 -17.29
CA ASP A 615 -15.79 -2.14 -15.84
C ASP A 615 -17.10 -2.89 -15.60
N ASN A 616 -17.00 -4.21 -15.52
CA ASN A 616 -18.14 -5.08 -15.25
C ASN A 616 -18.47 -5.20 -13.75
N GLY A 617 -17.95 -4.30 -12.90
CA GLY A 617 -18.27 -4.26 -11.48
C GLY A 617 -19.55 -3.48 -11.17
N ILE A 618 -19.83 -3.35 -9.88
CA ILE A 618 -20.97 -2.57 -9.36
C ILE A 618 -20.91 -1.11 -9.82
N VAL A 619 -19.72 -0.52 -9.93
CA VAL A 619 -19.55 0.86 -10.42
C VAL A 619 -19.99 0.99 -11.86
N GLY A 620 -19.52 0.13 -12.77
CA GLY A 620 -19.93 0.17 -14.17
C GLY A 620 -21.43 -0.04 -14.37
N ILE A 621 -22.05 -0.94 -13.60
CA ILE A 621 -23.51 -1.10 -13.59
C ILE A 621 -24.20 0.21 -13.15
N GLY A 622 -23.65 0.91 -12.15
CA GLY A 622 -24.16 2.20 -11.71
C GLY A 622 -24.01 3.30 -12.78
N LEU A 623 -22.90 3.30 -13.53
CA LEU A 623 -22.68 4.22 -14.64
C LEU A 623 -23.67 3.96 -15.78
N GLU A 624 -23.96 2.70 -16.11
CA GLU A 624 -25.00 2.36 -17.08
C GLU A 624 -26.37 2.87 -16.63
N MET A 625 -26.72 2.73 -15.34
CA MET A 625 -27.98 3.29 -14.83
C MET A 625 -28.08 4.80 -15.06
N ILE A 626 -26.98 5.53 -14.85
CA ILE A 626 -26.90 6.98 -15.08
C ILE A 626 -27.08 7.30 -16.57
N GLU A 627 -26.35 6.60 -17.45
CA GLU A 627 -26.41 6.80 -18.90
C GLU A 627 -27.80 6.52 -19.47
N ARG A 628 -28.41 5.39 -19.09
CA ARG A 628 -29.76 5.00 -19.56
C ARG A 628 -30.85 5.91 -19.01
N ALA A 629 -30.66 6.48 -17.82
CA ALA A 629 -31.51 7.52 -17.27
C ALA A 629 -31.28 8.91 -17.90
N SER A 630 -30.34 9.03 -18.86
CA SER A 630 -29.94 10.31 -19.48
C SER A 630 -29.47 11.35 -18.45
N LEU A 631 -28.84 10.88 -17.37
CA LEU A 631 -28.25 11.72 -16.33
C LEU A 631 -26.77 12.01 -16.68
N PRO A 632 -26.22 13.18 -16.27
CA PRO A 632 -24.83 13.47 -16.56
C PRO A 632 -23.89 12.57 -15.75
N VAL A 633 -22.98 11.89 -16.45
CA VAL A 633 -21.99 10.97 -15.86
C VAL A 633 -20.98 11.74 -15.00
N PRO A 634 -20.86 11.46 -13.69
CA PRO A 634 -19.83 12.06 -12.84
C PRO A 634 -18.45 11.46 -13.12
N ALA A 635 -17.38 12.22 -12.90
CA ALA A 635 -16.00 11.73 -13.10
C ALA A 635 -15.51 10.81 -11.96
N ASP A 636 -16.05 11.02 -10.76
CA ASP A 636 -15.66 10.35 -9.52
C ASP A 636 -16.82 10.41 -8.50
N LEU A 637 -16.58 9.82 -7.31
CA LEU A 637 -17.56 9.79 -6.22
C LEU A 637 -17.84 11.18 -5.65
N GLU A 638 -16.85 12.08 -5.61
CA GLU A 638 -17.04 13.44 -5.06
C GLU A 638 -18.05 14.21 -5.90
N MET A 639 -17.86 14.23 -7.23
CA MET A 639 -18.79 14.86 -8.16
C MET A 639 -20.19 14.21 -8.13
N LEU A 640 -20.24 12.91 -7.88
CA LEU A 640 -21.51 12.18 -7.72
C LEU A 640 -22.27 12.64 -6.47
N LEU A 641 -21.61 12.70 -5.31
CA LEU A 641 -22.23 13.11 -4.05
C LEU A 641 -22.53 14.62 -4.01
N ALA A 642 -21.73 15.44 -4.68
CA ALA A 642 -22.04 16.86 -4.87
C ALA A 642 -23.34 17.07 -5.67
N ARG A 643 -23.63 16.17 -6.63
CA ARG A 643 -24.84 16.21 -7.44
C ARG A 643 -26.06 15.60 -6.75
N TRP A 644 -25.85 14.48 -6.06
CA TRP A 644 -26.87 13.74 -5.33
C TRP A 644 -26.41 13.53 -3.88
N PRO A 645 -26.61 14.53 -3.00
CA PRO A 645 -26.14 14.45 -1.63
C PRO A 645 -26.94 13.41 -0.84
N SER A 646 -26.24 12.61 -0.02
CA SER A 646 -26.86 11.62 0.86
C SER A 646 -26.10 11.54 2.18
N LYS A 647 -26.80 11.88 3.27
CA LYS A 647 -26.25 11.76 4.63
C LYS A 647 -25.86 10.33 4.97
N PHE A 648 -26.59 9.35 4.42
CA PHE A 648 -26.28 7.95 4.65
C PHE A 648 -25.03 7.51 3.87
N ALA A 649 -24.86 7.98 2.63
CA ALA A 649 -23.60 7.76 1.89
C ALA A 649 -22.39 8.39 2.62
N ASP A 650 -22.54 9.60 3.16
CA ASP A 650 -21.50 10.24 3.98
C ASP A 650 -21.17 9.40 5.23
N LYS A 651 -22.21 8.84 5.88
CA LYS A 651 -22.06 7.93 7.02
C LYS A 651 -21.34 6.64 6.63
N MET A 652 -21.63 6.05 5.47
CA MET A 652 -20.94 4.86 4.95
C MET A 652 -19.44 5.13 4.77
N LEU A 653 -19.08 6.28 4.18
CA LEU A 653 -17.68 6.71 4.01
C LEU A 653 -16.98 6.95 5.35
N GLN A 654 -17.67 7.56 6.31
CA GLN A 654 -17.11 7.74 7.66
C GLN A 654 -16.87 6.40 8.36
N LEU A 655 -17.84 5.50 8.34
CA LEU A 655 -17.70 4.18 8.96
C LEU A 655 -16.57 3.38 8.28
N SER A 656 -16.48 3.44 6.95
CA SER A 656 -15.45 2.72 6.18
C SER A 656 -14.04 3.30 6.33
N SER A 657 -13.88 4.49 6.92
CA SER A 657 -12.56 5.02 7.28
C SER A 657 -11.90 4.27 8.45
N LYS A 658 -12.69 3.50 9.22
CA LYS A 658 -12.24 2.66 10.33
C LYS A 658 -12.85 1.25 10.22
N PRO A 659 -12.46 0.48 9.19
CA PRO A 659 -13.10 -0.80 8.89
C PRO A 659 -12.96 -1.86 9.99
N LEU A 660 -11.89 -1.82 10.80
CA LEU A 660 -11.68 -2.76 11.89
C LEU A 660 -12.61 -2.46 13.07
N GLN A 661 -12.71 -1.19 13.47
CA GLN A 661 -13.64 -0.77 14.54
C GLN A 661 -15.11 -0.96 14.15
N ASN A 662 -15.44 -0.80 12.87
CA ASN A 662 -16.82 -0.84 12.38
C ASN A 662 -17.18 -2.12 11.62
N LEU A 663 -16.38 -3.20 11.72
CA LEU A 663 -16.50 -4.39 10.87
C LEU A 663 -17.93 -4.96 10.86
N GLY A 664 -18.53 -5.17 12.03
CA GLY A 664 -19.90 -5.70 12.13
C GLY A 664 -20.91 -4.81 11.39
N ILE A 665 -20.92 -3.50 11.69
CA ILE A 665 -21.82 -2.52 11.06
C ILE A 665 -21.65 -2.52 9.53
N LEU A 666 -20.40 -2.49 9.05
CA LEU A 666 -20.09 -2.45 7.62
C LEU A 666 -20.56 -3.71 6.88
N LEU A 667 -20.36 -4.89 7.48
CA LEU A 667 -20.88 -6.16 6.95
C LEU A 667 -22.42 -6.17 6.91
N GLY A 668 -23.08 -5.61 7.93
CA GLY A 668 -24.54 -5.47 7.97
C GLY A 668 -25.09 -4.56 6.88
N ILE A 669 -24.50 -3.37 6.72
CA ILE A 669 -24.86 -2.43 5.65
C ILE A 669 -24.64 -3.08 4.28
N SER A 670 -23.49 -3.73 4.08
CA SER A 670 -23.16 -4.43 2.83
C SER A 670 -24.20 -5.50 2.49
N ALA A 671 -24.60 -6.33 3.45
CA ALA A 671 -25.62 -7.36 3.24
C ALA A 671 -26.96 -6.79 2.77
N ALA A 672 -27.43 -5.69 3.38
CA ALA A 672 -28.67 -5.04 2.96
C ALA A 672 -28.59 -4.44 1.55
N LEU A 673 -27.45 -3.83 1.18
CA LEU A 673 -27.24 -3.28 -0.16
C LEU A 673 -27.08 -4.36 -1.23
N ILE A 674 -26.49 -5.51 -0.89
CA ILE A 674 -26.46 -6.69 -1.77
C ILE A 674 -27.89 -7.18 -2.07
N GLU A 675 -28.80 -7.19 -1.10
CA GLU A 675 -30.21 -7.52 -1.38
C GLU A 675 -30.87 -6.54 -2.36
N LEU A 676 -30.57 -5.24 -2.23
CA LEU A 676 -31.04 -4.22 -3.18
C LEU A 676 -30.53 -4.49 -4.61
N GLN A 677 -29.27 -4.92 -4.76
CA GLN A 677 -28.75 -5.35 -6.06
C GLN A 677 -29.60 -6.47 -6.65
N GLY A 678 -29.97 -7.48 -5.85
CA GLY A 678 -30.84 -8.57 -6.27
C GLY A 678 -32.22 -8.08 -6.75
N VAL A 679 -32.83 -7.14 -6.03
CA VAL A 679 -34.12 -6.53 -6.43
C VAL A 679 -34.02 -5.82 -7.78
N ILE A 680 -32.95 -5.05 -8.00
CA ILE A 680 -32.75 -4.34 -9.28
C ILE A 680 -32.50 -5.34 -10.42
N ALA A 681 -31.74 -6.41 -10.15
CA ALA A 681 -31.43 -7.45 -11.12
C ALA A 681 -32.66 -8.26 -11.57
N GLU A 682 -33.69 -8.35 -10.72
CA GLU A 682 -34.97 -9.03 -10.98
C GLU A 682 -36.02 -8.13 -11.66
N ALA A 683 -35.72 -6.85 -11.91
CA ALA A 683 -36.65 -5.88 -12.50
C ALA A 683 -36.29 -5.49 -13.96
N PRO A 684 -36.13 -6.42 -14.92
CA PRO A 684 -35.65 -6.10 -16.27
C PRO A 684 -36.60 -5.19 -17.08
N SER A 685 -37.90 -5.15 -16.74
CA SER A 685 -38.90 -4.25 -17.36
C SER A 685 -38.71 -2.77 -16.98
N ALA A 686 -37.71 -2.45 -16.16
CA ALA A 686 -37.39 -1.12 -15.69
C ALA A 686 -36.71 -0.24 -16.76
N GLY A 687 -35.96 -0.83 -17.70
CA GLY A 687 -35.17 -0.08 -18.69
C GLY A 687 -33.93 0.64 -18.12
N LEU A 688 -33.68 0.52 -16.81
CA LEU A 688 -32.51 1.07 -16.11
C LEU A 688 -31.19 0.37 -16.47
N LEU A 689 -31.26 -0.89 -16.91
CA LEU A 689 -30.13 -1.71 -17.33
C LEU A 689 -30.49 -2.43 -18.62
N SER A 690 -29.49 -2.79 -19.42
CA SER A 690 -29.61 -3.73 -20.52
C SER A 690 -29.98 -5.14 -20.00
N PRO A 691 -30.59 -6.00 -20.85
CA PRO A 691 -30.82 -7.40 -20.49
C PRO A 691 -29.54 -8.13 -20.08
N GLU A 692 -28.42 -7.85 -20.76
CA GLU A 692 -27.10 -8.42 -20.48
C GLU A 692 -26.62 -8.01 -19.08
N SER A 693 -26.69 -6.72 -18.75
CA SER A 693 -26.30 -6.20 -17.44
C SER A 693 -27.23 -6.66 -16.32
N CYS A 694 -28.52 -6.88 -16.58
CA CYS A 694 -29.41 -7.51 -15.61
C CYS A 694 -28.94 -8.92 -15.25
N VAL A 695 -28.63 -9.75 -16.26
CA VAL A 695 -28.13 -11.11 -16.05
C VAL A 695 -26.80 -11.09 -15.32
N HIS A 696 -25.90 -10.19 -15.70
CA HIS A 696 -24.61 -10.04 -15.05
C HIS A 696 -24.75 -9.62 -13.57
N LEU A 697 -25.60 -8.63 -13.28
CA LEU A 697 -25.89 -8.22 -11.90
C LEU A 697 -26.47 -9.37 -11.06
N GLN A 698 -27.30 -10.25 -11.64
CA GLN A 698 -27.79 -11.45 -10.93
C GLN A 698 -26.64 -12.39 -10.55
N VAL A 699 -25.63 -12.55 -11.41
CA VAL A 699 -24.45 -13.36 -11.11
C VAL A 699 -23.63 -12.72 -9.98
N LEU A 700 -23.38 -11.41 -10.06
CA LEU A 700 -22.66 -10.68 -9.01
C LEU A 700 -23.39 -10.72 -7.68
N PHE A 701 -24.71 -10.54 -7.67
CA PHE A 701 -25.57 -10.62 -6.50
C PHE A 701 -25.43 -11.97 -5.80
N ARG A 702 -25.59 -13.08 -6.54
CA ARG A 702 -25.52 -14.44 -5.96
C ARG A 702 -24.18 -14.71 -5.29
N ARG A 703 -23.08 -14.28 -5.93
CA ARG A 703 -21.73 -14.41 -5.38
C ARG A 703 -21.54 -13.57 -4.13
N GLN A 704 -21.85 -12.27 -4.20
CA GLN A 704 -21.75 -11.36 -3.06
C GLN A 704 -22.61 -11.82 -1.88
N TYR A 705 -23.84 -12.29 -2.15
CA TYR A 705 -24.75 -12.81 -1.13
C TYR A 705 -24.15 -14.03 -0.43
N HIS A 706 -23.59 -14.97 -1.19
CA HIS A 706 -22.91 -16.15 -0.62
C HIS A 706 -21.75 -15.76 0.29
N TYR A 707 -20.84 -14.88 -0.17
CA TYR A 707 -19.69 -14.45 0.63
C TYR A 707 -20.10 -13.59 1.84
N SER A 708 -21.17 -12.79 1.72
CA SER A 708 -21.74 -12.05 2.84
C SER A 708 -22.29 -12.99 3.93
N GLN A 709 -22.94 -14.09 3.55
CA GLN A 709 -23.37 -15.12 4.49
C GLN A 709 -22.20 -15.81 5.19
N GLU A 710 -21.11 -16.08 4.46
CA GLU A 710 -19.89 -16.65 5.04
C GLU A 710 -19.28 -15.70 6.09
N CYS A 711 -19.16 -14.40 5.78
CA CYS A 711 -18.75 -13.39 6.75
C CYS A 711 -19.64 -13.40 8.00
N GLN A 712 -20.97 -13.43 7.82
CA GLN A 712 -21.94 -13.48 8.91
C GLN A 712 -21.76 -14.73 9.79
N GLN A 713 -21.51 -15.89 9.18
CA GLN A 713 -21.27 -17.15 9.90
C GLN A 713 -20.01 -17.06 10.77
N HIS A 714 -18.94 -16.44 10.27
CA HIS A 714 -17.70 -16.30 11.04
C HIS A 714 -17.83 -15.33 12.21
N ILE A 715 -18.60 -14.23 12.07
CA ILE A 715 -18.84 -13.29 13.19
C ILE A 715 -19.93 -13.77 14.16
N SER A 716 -20.71 -14.79 13.82
CA SER A 716 -21.87 -15.25 14.62
C SER A 716 -21.54 -15.66 16.06
N LYS A 717 -20.28 -16.00 16.33
CA LYS A 717 -19.78 -16.39 17.66
C LYS A 717 -19.39 -15.19 18.53
N ASP A 718 -19.24 -14.01 17.93
CA ASP A 718 -18.96 -12.75 18.62
C ASP A 718 -20.27 -11.97 18.77
N GLY A 719 -20.79 -11.94 20.00
CA GLY A 719 -22.06 -11.28 20.29
C GLY A 719 -22.05 -9.77 20.00
N SER A 720 -20.89 -9.10 20.14
CA SER A 720 -20.76 -7.68 19.84
C SER A 720 -20.83 -7.44 18.33
N LEU A 721 -20.02 -8.18 17.56
CA LEU A 721 -20.01 -8.05 16.09
C LEU A 721 -21.37 -8.41 15.47
N LEU A 722 -22.08 -9.40 16.03
CA LEU A 722 -23.41 -9.78 15.55
C LEU A 722 -24.48 -8.72 15.83
N MET A 723 -24.41 -8.05 16.99
CA MET A 723 -25.30 -6.91 17.29
C MET A 723 -25.01 -5.75 16.34
N ASP A 724 -23.74 -5.41 16.13
CA ASP A 724 -23.31 -4.38 15.18
C ASP A 724 -23.75 -4.68 13.76
N TYR A 725 -23.63 -5.94 13.32
CA TYR A 725 -24.15 -6.42 12.04
C TYR A 725 -25.65 -6.19 11.90
N SER A 726 -26.43 -6.59 12.92
CA SER A 726 -27.89 -6.44 12.91
C SER A 726 -28.29 -4.97 12.85
N HIS A 727 -27.58 -4.11 13.59
CA HIS A 727 -27.78 -2.67 13.57
C HIS A 727 -27.46 -2.05 12.20
N GLY A 728 -26.30 -2.37 11.63
CA GLY A 728 -25.90 -1.91 10.30
C GLY A 728 -26.88 -2.33 9.20
N TYR A 729 -27.35 -3.58 9.26
CA TYR A 729 -28.35 -4.11 8.35
C TYR A 729 -29.69 -3.36 8.45
N ALA A 730 -30.23 -3.21 9.67
CA ALA A 730 -31.50 -2.50 9.88
C ALA A 730 -31.45 -1.04 9.43
N MET A 731 -30.34 -0.34 9.74
CA MET A 731 -30.09 1.03 9.31
C MET A 731 -30.12 1.15 7.78
N ALA A 732 -29.39 0.28 7.07
CA ALA A 732 -29.38 0.28 5.61
C ALA A 732 -30.74 -0.08 5.00
N LYS A 733 -31.49 -1.04 5.56
CA LYS A 733 -32.82 -1.40 5.07
C LYS A 733 -33.82 -0.24 5.16
N SER A 734 -33.73 0.58 6.20
CA SER A 734 -34.55 1.78 6.33
C SER A 734 -34.28 2.74 5.16
N GLU A 735 -33.01 3.04 4.89
CA GLU A 735 -32.59 3.95 3.80
C GLU A 735 -32.92 3.39 2.41
N ILE A 736 -32.80 2.08 2.21
CA ILE A 736 -33.17 1.42 0.95
C ILE A 736 -34.68 1.51 0.69
N SER A 737 -35.51 1.39 1.73
CA SER A 737 -36.97 1.51 1.60
C SER A 737 -37.37 2.89 1.09
N ASP A 738 -36.60 3.91 1.49
CA ASP A 738 -36.74 5.31 1.09
C ASP A 738 -36.30 5.58 -0.37
N CYS A 739 -35.59 4.66 -1.02
CA CYS A 739 -35.27 4.72 -2.44
C CYS A 739 -36.44 4.28 -3.34
N VAL A 740 -37.50 3.70 -2.77
CA VAL A 740 -38.69 3.26 -3.48
C VAL A 740 -39.79 4.31 -3.33
N LYS A 741 -40.21 4.90 -4.45
CA LYS A 741 -41.35 5.82 -4.53
C LYS A 741 -42.61 5.07 -4.14
N VAL A 742 -43.08 5.30 -2.93
CA VAL A 742 -44.40 4.84 -2.50
C VAL A 742 -45.45 5.53 -3.36
N LYS A 743 -46.13 4.78 -4.24
CA LYS A 743 -47.42 5.24 -4.77
C LYS A 743 -48.40 5.26 -3.60
N MET A 744 -48.57 6.42 -2.97
CA MET A 744 -49.76 6.67 -2.17
C MET A 744 -50.98 6.62 -3.10
N ARG A 745 -51.57 5.43 -3.27
CA ARG A 745 -52.98 5.33 -3.60
C ARG A 745 -53.73 5.70 -2.33
N LYS A 746 -54.29 6.91 -2.32
CA LYS A 746 -55.37 7.29 -1.40
C LYS A 746 -56.56 6.34 -1.56
#